data_AF-W6A980-F1
#
_entry.id   AF-W6A980-F1
#
_cell.length_a   1.000
_cell.length_b   1.000
_cell.length_c   1.000
_cell.angle_alpha   90.00
_cell.angle_beta   90.00
_cell.angle_gamma   90.00
#
_symmetry.space_group_name_H-M   'P 1'
#
loop_
_entity.id
_entity.type
_entity.pdbx_description
1 polymer ?
#
loop_
_entity_poly.entity_id
_entity_poly.type
_entity_poly.pdbx_seq_one_letter_code
_entity_poly.pdbx_strand_id
1 'polypeptide(L)'
;MPFSMMKTWLSINLALSTSASSAVLLTDQLVEEDRQYEVESMKNLIKTKSQVVSTEQIFNFDGHNFNGREAMDDYIVENSLIQEYLTSSNLSNIIKDHQNNILDKDKIYGTDFDDFQLVYRDAFGNALTSRSKALNSYTNKGLIRQKYSYDYQGWYDSPTEAKDNFVYAGGLEKSLYYQVDQRYYNLFNPIDQDELRSTFLDGYNFKPSNFTKKERLYGDNQKIETSVYNNFRSTWTSAQKKPATQGIDDDLNYQDYIDYDTDTTTTLFAHKDLVMAVNGKEQPENQVQFEKLETKYNSRFFLDQKNYTRTVKKVAKKTKEKWRQVTYTTYYYEKGNNKANKFEVYLNKSKLNKKIDIDFDFTKLSGSDTHKSWIRLYSRKFDSLTAEESSNYLIATNSNLDYRIKDANDISTQDVQNMYVTWFPYFVKDQLLNFNKIPYGEYNQFGVKRDQLYDINGRKGYEYSYSEGMEYYHNTMKPELYKNYVGTDVHGNALYRINNNFDATAEDLENYMYLAGKQDIRLMYTFTGEKNYSSIDGLALAPTQAEAQEKLFQIERSILSKKYFAYDVYGNYEVSGNNEDEAIRKLQQKVDLQAKYVHKDEIKSWNNRPVSFENIISDGVYVTYRTVIRDEFVYFLNHHDAYNALTGEMNGQTVVTSKTVNIYLYTEKQGDSYVEHTYSNDYELDMLANKLLGYAH
;
A
#
# COMPACT_ATOMS: atom_id res chain seq x y z
N MET A 1 94.88 18.92 9.06
CA MET A 1 94.60 20.06 9.96
C MET A 1 93.69 19.56 11.11
N PRO A 2 93.68 20.18 12.29
CA PRO A 2 93.15 19.59 13.56
C PRO A 2 91.73 20.11 13.91
N PHE A 3 91.02 19.71 14.98
CA PHE A 3 91.29 18.92 16.22
C PHE A 3 90.27 17.75 16.34
N SER A 4 90.55 16.56 16.93
CA SER A 4 90.86 16.15 18.33
C SER A 4 89.64 16.16 19.27
N MET A 5 89.42 15.26 20.25
CA MET A 5 90.19 14.12 20.82
C MET A 5 89.31 12.83 20.82
N MET A 6 89.71 11.56 20.99
CA MET A 6 90.96 10.82 21.33
C MET A 6 91.19 10.40 22.82
N LYS A 7 91.22 9.07 23.08
CA LYS A 7 91.62 8.31 24.33
C LYS A 7 90.58 8.32 25.49
N THR A 8 90.56 7.35 26.43
CA THR A 8 91.56 6.31 26.83
C THR A 8 90.90 4.96 27.23
N TRP A 9 91.71 3.91 27.41
CA TRP A 9 91.35 2.55 27.90
C TRP A 9 91.77 2.35 29.38
N LEU A 10 91.28 1.28 30.04
CA LEU A 10 91.67 0.76 31.38
C LEU A 10 91.28 1.69 32.58
N SER A 11 90.98 1.25 33.81
CA SER A 11 90.70 -0.08 34.45
C SER A 11 90.18 0.18 35.91
N ILE A 12 89.99 -0.71 36.91
CA ILE A 12 90.41 -2.12 37.14
C ILE A 12 89.56 -2.82 38.25
N ASN A 13 89.49 -4.16 38.23
CA ASN A 13 89.25 -5.15 39.31
C ASN A 13 87.95 -5.27 40.16
N LEU A 14 87.65 -6.54 40.45
CA LEU A 14 86.95 -7.02 41.65
C LEU A 14 87.71 -6.69 42.95
N ALA A 15 87.01 -6.44 44.07
CA ALA A 15 86.98 -7.36 45.22
C ALA A 15 86.24 -6.80 46.46
N LEU A 16 85.40 -7.64 47.06
CA LEU A 16 85.10 -7.80 48.50
C LEU A 16 85.17 -6.56 49.43
N SER A 17 84.03 -6.19 50.04
CA SER A 17 83.83 -6.40 51.49
C SER A 17 82.39 -6.05 51.93
N THR A 18 82.04 -6.48 53.15
CA THR A 18 80.73 -6.32 53.79
C THR A 18 80.59 -4.98 54.52
N SER A 19 79.47 -4.28 54.33
CA SER A 19 78.83 -3.45 55.38
C SER A 19 77.38 -3.12 55.01
N ALA A 20 76.60 -2.68 56.00
CA ALA A 20 75.14 -2.73 55.99
C ALA A 20 74.44 -1.49 55.40
N SER A 21 73.24 -1.74 54.84
CA SER A 21 72.02 -0.92 54.95
C SER A 21 72.05 0.59 54.59
N SER A 22 71.64 0.92 53.36
CA SER A 22 70.51 1.86 53.10
C SER A 22 70.22 2.02 51.59
N ALA A 23 69.30 1.23 51.02
CA ALA A 23 68.88 1.36 49.61
C ALA A 23 67.47 0.79 49.35
N VAL A 24 66.43 1.51 49.77
CA VAL A 24 65.02 1.26 49.37
C VAL A 24 64.40 2.60 48.98
N LEU A 25 64.69 3.02 47.74
CA LEU A 25 64.08 4.18 47.04
C LEU A 25 64.58 4.38 45.57
N LEU A 26 65.36 3.44 45.02
CA LEU A 26 65.92 3.52 43.65
C LEU A 26 65.41 2.41 42.71
N THR A 27 64.57 1.49 43.19
CA THR A 27 64.05 0.38 42.38
C THR A 27 62.88 0.80 41.50
N ASP A 28 61.95 1.60 42.04
CA ASP A 28 60.65 1.77 41.39
C ASP A 28 60.73 2.68 40.16
N GLN A 29 61.56 3.74 40.19
CA GLN A 29 61.78 4.59 39.01
C GLN A 29 62.48 3.84 37.86
N LEU A 30 63.43 2.95 38.15
CA LEU A 30 64.07 2.13 37.12
C LEU A 30 63.08 1.15 36.50
N VAL A 31 62.23 0.51 37.32
CA VAL A 31 61.18 -0.40 36.83
C VAL A 31 60.12 0.33 35.99
N GLU A 32 59.82 1.60 36.29
CA GLU A 32 58.85 2.39 35.53
C GLU A 32 59.42 2.92 34.20
N GLU A 33 60.70 3.30 34.15
CA GLU A 33 61.40 3.62 32.89
C GLU A 33 61.59 2.38 32.00
N ASP A 34 62.05 1.25 32.55
CA ASP A 34 62.18 -0.02 31.82
C ASP A 34 60.82 -0.46 31.24
N ARG A 35 59.74 -0.36 32.02
CA ARG A 35 58.38 -0.71 31.56
C ARG A 35 57.92 0.15 30.40
N GLN A 36 58.16 1.47 30.41
CA GLN A 36 57.80 2.34 29.29
C GLN A 36 58.63 2.00 28.04
N TYR A 37 59.92 1.70 28.22
CA TYR A 37 60.80 1.27 27.13
C TYR A 37 60.36 -0.06 26.51
N GLU A 38 59.97 -1.05 27.32
CA GLU A 38 59.43 -2.33 26.82
C GLU A 38 58.10 -2.15 26.07
N VAL A 39 57.18 -1.33 26.60
CA VAL A 39 55.91 -1.02 25.91
C VAL A 39 56.16 -0.35 24.56
N GLU A 40 57.00 0.68 24.47
CA GLU A 40 57.33 1.30 23.18
C GLU A 40 58.08 0.35 22.23
N SER A 41 59.00 -0.48 22.74
CA SER A 41 59.64 -1.51 21.93
C SER A 41 58.63 -2.51 21.35
N MET A 42 57.64 -2.91 22.14
CA MET A 42 56.54 -3.78 21.71
C MET A 42 55.61 -3.08 20.70
N LYS A 43 55.23 -1.81 20.92
CA LYS A 43 54.44 -1.01 19.96
C LYS A 43 55.13 -0.90 18.60
N ASN A 44 56.45 -0.73 18.60
CA ASN A 44 57.26 -0.70 17.38
C ASN A 44 57.41 -2.09 16.74
N LEU A 45 57.52 -3.17 17.51
CA LEU A 45 57.47 -4.54 16.98
C LEU A 45 56.12 -4.84 16.32
N ILE A 46 55.01 -4.48 16.96
CA ILE A 46 53.66 -4.60 16.40
C ILE A 46 53.57 -3.79 15.09
N LYS A 47 53.83 -2.48 15.13
CA LYS A 47 53.80 -1.59 13.94
C LYS A 47 54.66 -2.09 12.77
N THR A 48 55.82 -2.68 13.03
CA THR A 48 56.72 -3.19 11.97
C THR A 48 56.41 -4.61 11.50
N LYS A 49 55.47 -5.31 12.13
CA LYS A 49 54.99 -6.65 11.73
C LYS A 49 53.55 -6.66 11.25
N SER A 50 52.78 -5.61 11.52
CA SER A 50 51.40 -5.52 11.07
C SER A 50 51.26 -5.18 9.59
N GLN A 51 50.18 -5.69 9.00
CA GLN A 51 49.74 -5.37 7.64
C GLN A 51 48.39 -4.65 7.67
N VAL A 52 48.15 -3.73 6.76
CA VAL A 52 46.83 -3.11 6.60
C VAL A 52 45.89 -4.14 5.97
N VAL A 53 44.79 -4.45 6.65
CA VAL A 53 43.79 -5.45 6.19
C VAL A 53 42.45 -4.84 5.80
N SER A 54 42.16 -3.64 6.27
CA SER A 54 40.94 -2.89 5.94
C SER A 54 41.20 -1.39 6.10
N THR A 55 40.31 -0.58 5.54
CA THR A 55 40.27 0.87 5.76
C THR A 55 38.85 1.27 6.14
N GLU A 56 38.66 1.74 7.37
CA GLU A 56 37.38 2.22 7.86
C GLU A 56 37.23 3.73 7.63
N GLN A 57 35.99 4.19 7.44
CA GLN A 57 35.67 5.61 7.47
C GLN A 57 35.06 5.93 8.83
N ILE A 58 35.75 6.78 9.58
CA ILE A 58 35.21 7.35 10.81
C ILE A 58 34.50 8.64 10.44
N PHE A 59 33.21 8.72 10.78
CA PHE A 59 32.38 9.90 10.61
C PHE A 59 32.40 10.72 11.90
N ASN A 60 32.45 12.05 11.78
CA ASN A 60 32.29 12.97 12.89
C ASN A 60 31.01 13.78 12.68
N PHE A 61 30.14 13.75 13.69
CA PHE A 61 28.82 14.36 13.72
C PHE A 61 28.52 14.76 15.16
N ASP A 62 27.99 15.97 15.36
CA ASP A 62 27.73 16.60 16.68
C ASP A 62 28.91 16.49 17.67
N GLY A 63 30.14 16.60 17.17
CA GLY A 63 31.39 16.43 17.94
C GLY A 63 31.76 14.97 18.27
N HIS A 64 30.82 14.03 18.21
CA HIS A 64 31.05 12.59 18.38
C HIS A 64 31.74 11.95 17.16
N ASN A 65 32.42 10.82 17.35
CA ASN A 65 33.08 10.06 16.28
C ASN A 65 32.47 8.65 16.20
N PHE A 66 32.15 8.20 14.99
CA PHE A 66 31.43 6.95 14.72
C PHE A 66 32.21 6.09 13.71
N ASN A 67 32.39 4.81 14.01
CA ASN A 67 33.08 3.88 13.12
C ASN A 67 32.07 3.32 12.10
N GLY A 68 32.15 3.79 10.86
CA GLY A 68 31.12 3.52 9.85
C GLY A 68 29.91 4.44 9.94
N ARG A 69 29.09 4.44 8.90
CA ARG A 69 27.89 5.30 8.77
C ARG A 69 26.73 4.78 9.63
N GLU A 70 26.58 3.46 9.70
CA GLU A 70 25.55 2.75 10.49
C GLU A 70 25.54 3.22 11.95
N ALA A 71 26.69 3.22 12.64
CA ALA A 71 26.80 3.69 14.02
C ALA A 71 26.50 5.19 14.23
N MET A 72 26.59 6.03 13.19
CA MET A 72 26.18 7.44 13.24
C MET A 72 24.66 7.57 13.06
N ASP A 73 24.07 6.74 12.21
CA ASP A 73 22.63 6.70 11.95
C ASP A 73 21.88 6.10 13.15
N ASP A 74 22.43 5.06 13.80
CA ASP A 74 21.96 4.52 15.07
C ASP A 74 21.90 5.62 16.15
N TYR A 75 22.97 6.42 16.29
CA TYR A 75 23.02 7.54 17.25
C TYR A 75 21.93 8.60 16.98
N ILE A 76 21.64 8.90 15.71
CA ILE A 76 20.56 9.83 15.32
C ILE A 76 19.18 9.29 15.73
N VAL A 77 18.97 7.97 15.63
CA VAL A 77 17.73 7.30 16.03
C VAL A 77 17.62 7.18 17.55
N GLU A 78 18.65 6.67 18.24
CA GLU A 78 18.66 6.48 19.70
C GLU A 78 18.42 7.80 20.46
N ASN A 79 19.00 8.91 19.97
CA ASN A 79 18.82 10.23 20.58
C ASN A 79 17.59 10.99 20.05
N SER A 80 16.81 10.39 19.12
CA SER A 80 15.59 10.96 18.55
C SER A 80 15.78 12.39 18.01
N LEU A 81 16.89 12.61 17.29
CA LEU A 81 17.27 13.93 16.74
C LEU A 81 16.35 14.38 15.60
N ILE A 82 15.65 13.43 15.00
CA ILE A 82 14.50 13.65 14.10
C ILE A 82 13.27 13.13 14.85
N GLN A 83 12.24 13.96 14.98
CA GLN A 83 11.03 13.65 15.73
C GLN A 83 9.83 13.64 14.79
N GLU A 84 9.03 12.59 14.84
CA GLU A 84 7.67 12.64 14.32
C GLU A 84 6.84 13.67 15.10
N TYR A 85 6.04 14.45 14.37
CA TYR A 85 5.13 15.43 14.93
C TYR A 85 3.79 15.35 14.19
N LEU A 86 2.70 15.17 14.95
CA LEU A 86 1.36 15.17 14.41
C LEU A 86 0.86 16.60 14.27
N THR A 87 0.43 16.97 13.08
CA THR A 87 -0.21 18.26 12.78
C THR A 87 -1.53 18.02 12.06
N SER A 88 -2.52 18.91 12.23
CA SER A 88 -3.74 18.85 11.42
C SER A 88 -3.57 19.46 10.02
N SER A 89 -2.40 20.00 9.72
CA SER A 89 -2.16 20.92 8.60
C SER A 89 -1.73 20.14 7.35
N ASN A 90 -2.41 20.37 6.23
CA ASN A 90 -2.11 19.76 4.95
C ASN A 90 -0.71 20.17 4.47
N LEU A 91 0.26 19.25 4.59
CA LEU A 91 1.68 19.56 4.41
C LEU A 91 2.00 20.17 3.03
N SER A 92 1.30 19.70 1.99
CA SER A 92 1.41 20.19 0.60
C SER A 92 1.05 21.67 0.44
N ASN A 93 0.13 22.17 1.27
CA ASN A 93 -0.39 23.55 1.18
C ASN A 93 0.42 24.54 2.04
N ILE A 94 1.38 24.05 2.83
CA ILE A 94 2.20 24.86 3.75
C ILE A 94 3.71 24.81 3.45
N ILE A 95 4.10 24.35 2.26
CA ILE A 95 5.52 24.33 1.86
C ILE A 95 6.05 25.77 1.79
N LYS A 96 7.15 26.03 2.51
CA LYS A 96 7.88 27.31 2.56
C LYS A 96 9.03 27.34 1.56
N ASP A 97 9.67 26.20 1.35
CA ASP A 97 10.75 26.00 0.38
C ASP A 97 10.56 24.65 -0.33
N HIS A 98 10.27 24.71 -1.64
CA HIS A 98 10.08 23.54 -2.50
C HIS A 98 11.40 22.90 -2.96
N GLN A 99 12.56 23.52 -2.73
CA GLN A 99 13.86 22.90 -3.05
C GLN A 99 14.33 21.98 -1.92
N ASN A 100 14.01 22.34 -0.68
CA ASN A 100 14.43 21.63 0.54
C ASN A 100 13.26 20.97 1.30
N ASN A 101 12.05 20.99 0.74
CA ASN A 101 10.82 20.43 1.32
C ASN A 101 10.50 20.90 2.75
N ILE A 102 10.88 22.15 3.06
CA ILE A 102 10.69 22.78 4.38
C ILE A 102 9.28 23.35 4.47
N LEU A 103 8.61 23.11 5.60
CA LEU A 103 7.26 23.59 5.89
C LEU A 103 7.26 24.94 6.63
N ASP A 104 6.18 25.69 6.48
CA ASP A 104 6.00 26.99 7.09
C ASP A 104 5.51 26.87 8.53
N LYS A 105 6.43 27.02 9.50
CA LYS A 105 6.16 26.83 10.93
C LYS A 105 4.95 27.63 11.47
N ASP A 106 4.68 28.79 10.89
CA ASP A 106 3.56 29.68 11.28
C ASP A 106 2.18 29.14 10.81
N LYS A 107 2.17 28.02 10.07
CA LYS A 107 0.97 27.31 9.58
C LYS A 107 0.88 25.86 10.08
N ILE A 108 1.63 25.50 11.12
CA ILE A 108 1.63 24.14 11.70
C ILE A 108 0.75 24.13 12.96
N TYR A 109 -0.49 23.71 12.78
CA TYR A 109 -1.50 23.59 13.85
C TYR A 109 -1.43 22.25 14.58
N GLY A 110 -1.89 22.23 15.83
CA GLY A 110 -1.96 21.02 16.66
C GLY A 110 -3.11 20.09 16.27
N THR A 111 -3.20 18.94 16.94
CA THR A 111 -4.27 17.94 16.72
C THR A 111 -5.20 17.77 17.93
N ASP A 112 -5.17 18.69 18.89
CA ASP A 112 -6.11 18.67 20.02
C ASP A 112 -7.49 19.11 19.55
N PHE A 113 -8.48 18.22 19.68
CA PHE A 113 -9.85 18.45 19.20
C PHE A 113 -10.52 19.67 19.86
N ASP A 114 -10.13 20.00 21.10
CA ASP A 114 -10.67 21.18 21.79
C ASP A 114 -10.23 22.50 21.14
N ASP A 115 -9.23 22.52 20.25
CA ASP A 115 -8.83 23.71 19.47
C ASP A 115 -9.50 23.82 18.09
N PHE A 116 -10.43 22.93 17.74
CA PHE A 116 -11.15 22.98 16.47
C PHE A 116 -12.52 23.67 16.56
N GLN A 117 -12.99 24.18 15.43
CA GLN A 117 -14.36 24.63 15.23
C GLN A 117 -14.88 24.10 13.88
N LEU A 118 -16.14 23.67 13.85
CA LEU A 118 -16.79 23.22 12.63
C LEU A 118 -17.13 24.42 11.73
N VAL A 119 -16.60 24.40 10.51
CA VAL A 119 -16.76 25.43 9.47
C VAL A 119 -17.52 24.83 8.30
N TYR A 120 -18.46 25.58 7.74
CA TYR A 120 -19.35 25.16 6.66
C TYR A 120 -19.01 25.87 5.35
N ARG A 121 -19.27 25.20 4.22
CA ARG A 121 -19.24 25.81 2.88
C ARG A 121 -20.49 26.69 2.66
N ASP A 122 -20.31 27.84 2.02
CA ASP A 122 -21.42 28.67 1.51
C ASP A 122 -21.70 28.41 0.02
N ALA A 123 -22.81 28.94 -0.49
CA ALA A 123 -23.25 28.72 -1.87
C ALA A 123 -22.30 29.28 -2.95
N PHE A 124 -21.31 30.07 -2.55
CA PHE A 124 -20.27 30.67 -3.40
C PHE A 124 -18.89 30.03 -3.17
N GLY A 125 -18.79 29.01 -2.31
CA GLY A 125 -17.56 28.29 -2.00
C GLY A 125 -16.71 28.87 -0.87
N ASN A 126 -17.20 29.85 -0.11
CA ASN A 126 -16.49 30.42 1.03
C ASN A 126 -16.64 29.57 2.31
N ALA A 127 -15.69 29.73 3.22
CA ALA A 127 -15.69 29.18 4.57
C ALA A 127 -16.51 30.07 5.53
N LEU A 128 -17.53 29.50 6.20
CA LEU A 128 -18.34 30.19 7.20
C LEU A 128 -18.39 29.44 8.54
N THR A 129 -18.05 30.14 9.62
CA THR A 129 -18.04 29.65 11.01
C THR A 129 -19.43 29.44 11.63
N SER A 130 -20.51 29.42 10.82
CA SER A 130 -21.89 29.36 11.29
C SER A 130 -22.82 28.71 10.27
N ARG A 131 -23.47 27.61 10.66
CA ARG A 131 -24.41 26.84 9.82
C ARG A 131 -25.57 27.68 9.29
N SER A 132 -26.13 28.59 10.09
CA SER A 132 -27.25 29.43 9.66
C SER A 132 -26.84 30.48 8.63
N LYS A 133 -25.61 31.03 8.72
CA LYS A 133 -25.07 31.90 7.67
C LYS A 133 -24.87 31.12 6.36
N ALA A 134 -24.37 29.89 6.44
CA ALA A 134 -24.24 29.01 5.28
C ALA A 134 -25.60 28.70 4.64
N LEU A 135 -26.59 28.18 5.39
CA LEU A 135 -27.95 27.92 4.87
C LEU A 135 -28.60 29.17 4.23
N ASN A 136 -28.46 30.34 4.86
CA ASN A 136 -29.00 31.60 4.33
C ASN A 136 -28.30 32.06 3.03
N SER A 137 -27.07 31.61 2.74
CA SER A 137 -26.41 31.91 1.45
C SER A 137 -27.07 31.20 0.27
N TYR A 138 -27.63 30.00 0.49
CA TYR A 138 -28.43 29.28 -0.50
C TYR A 138 -29.88 29.80 -0.57
N THR A 139 -30.38 30.45 0.49
CA THR A 139 -31.81 30.72 0.69
C THR A 139 -32.09 32.18 1.11
N ASN A 140 -32.18 33.05 0.11
CA ASN A 140 -32.46 34.48 0.31
C ASN A 140 -33.98 34.76 0.34
N LYS A 141 -34.47 35.55 1.30
CA LYS A 141 -35.89 35.97 1.36
C LYS A 141 -36.37 36.71 0.11
N GLY A 142 -35.48 37.39 -0.63
CA GLY A 142 -35.80 38.00 -1.92
C GLY A 142 -36.02 37.01 -3.07
N LEU A 143 -35.80 35.70 -2.85
CA LEU A 143 -36.07 34.62 -3.80
C LEU A 143 -37.39 33.89 -3.52
N ILE A 144 -38.21 34.37 -2.59
CA ILE A 144 -39.59 33.87 -2.43
C ILE A 144 -40.49 34.58 -3.43
N ARG A 145 -41.21 33.82 -4.27
CA ARG A 145 -42.30 34.34 -5.11
C ARG A 145 -43.64 33.82 -4.63
N GLN A 146 -44.60 34.73 -4.47
CA GLN A 146 -46.00 34.35 -4.42
C GLN A 146 -46.47 34.05 -5.85
N LYS A 147 -47.00 32.84 -6.08
CA LYS A 147 -47.53 32.41 -7.37
C LYS A 147 -48.99 32.02 -7.29
N TYR A 148 -49.65 32.05 -8.44
CA TYR A 148 -51.09 31.84 -8.60
C TYR A 148 -51.40 30.78 -9.66
N SER A 149 -52.53 30.08 -9.51
CA SER A 149 -53.00 29.06 -10.44
C SER A 149 -54.52 28.92 -10.41
N TYR A 150 -55.13 28.45 -11.50
CA TYR A 150 -56.55 28.05 -11.57
C TYR A 150 -56.75 26.55 -11.81
N ASP A 151 -55.70 25.82 -12.18
CA ASP A 151 -55.68 24.39 -12.54
C ASP A 151 -54.75 23.54 -11.63
N TYR A 152 -53.96 24.21 -10.78
CA TYR A 152 -52.83 23.68 -9.99
C TYR A 152 -51.65 23.14 -10.80
N GLN A 153 -51.67 23.23 -12.13
CA GLN A 153 -50.60 22.82 -13.04
C GLN A 153 -49.69 24.02 -13.36
N GLY A 154 -50.27 25.10 -13.89
CA GLY A 154 -49.55 26.32 -14.24
C GLY A 154 -49.49 27.28 -13.05
N TRP A 155 -48.27 27.69 -12.64
CA TRP A 155 -48.04 28.60 -11.52
C TRP A 155 -47.34 29.88 -11.95
N TYR A 156 -48.12 30.97 -11.98
CA TYR A 156 -47.80 32.24 -12.62
C TYR A 156 -47.56 33.36 -11.60
N ASP A 157 -46.87 34.43 -12.01
CA ASP A 157 -46.49 35.53 -11.10
C ASP A 157 -47.64 36.53 -10.89
N SER A 158 -48.73 36.46 -11.68
CA SER A 158 -49.95 37.26 -11.47
C SER A 158 -51.27 36.47 -11.66
N PRO A 159 -52.40 36.92 -11.05
CA PRO A 159 -53.71 36.32 -11.27
C PRO A 159 -54.22 36.46 -12.71
N THR A 160 -53.87 37.55 -13.40
CA THR A 160 -54.26 37.78 -14.79
C THR A 160 -53.58 36.78 -15.71
N GLU A 161 -52.27 36.63 -15.57
CA GLU A 161 -51.46 35.65 -16.30
C GLU A 161 -51.94 34.21 -16.04
N ALA A 162 -52.29 33.87 -14.79
CA ALA A 162 -52.88 32.59 -14.45
C ALA A 162 -54.25 32.36 -15.13
N LYS A 163 -55.05 33.42 -15.31
CA LYS A 163 -56.35 33.33 -15.96
C LYS A 163 -56.21 33.18 -17.47
N ASP A 164 -55.31 33.93 -18.09
CA ASP A 164 -55.13 33.97 -19.54
C ASP A 164 -54.51 32.67 -20.09
N ASN A 165 -53.84 31.89 -19.24
CA ASN A 165 -53.28 30.56 -19.56
C ASN A 165 -54.13 29.38 -19.03
N PHE A 166 -55.28 29.61 -18.38
CA PHE A 166 -56.08 28.54 -17.78
C PHE A 166 -56.70 27.61 -18.84
N VAL A 167 -56.40 26.31 -18.74
CA VAL A 167 -56.99 25.27 -19.60
C VAL A 167 -57.69 24.22 -18.74
N TYR A 168 -58.99 24.05 -18.92
CA TYR A 168 -59.75 23.01 -18.24
C TYR A 168 -59.54 21.64 -18.90
N ALA A 169 -58.77 20.77 -18.24
CA ALA A 169 -58.63 19.35 -18.57
C ALA A 169 -59.30 18.42 -17.53
N GLY A 170 -59.95 18.98 -16.52
CA GLY A 170 -60.23 18.33 -15.23
C GLY A 170 -61.04 17.03 -15.27
N GLY A 171 -60.59 16.08 -14.44
CA GLY A 171 -61.18 14.75 -14.23
C GLY A 171 -60.46 14.01 -13.10
N LEU A 172 -61.14 13.08 -12.43
CA LEU A 172 -60.61 12.37 -11.25
C LEU A 172 -59.94 11.06 -11.65
N GLU A 173 -58.62 11.01 -11.51
CA GLU A 173 -57.83 9.79 -11.68
C GLU A 173 -57.13 9.42 -10.38
N LYS A 174 -56.58 8.20 -10.32
CA LYS A 174 -55.76 7.73 -9.18
C LYS A 174 -54.56 6.95 -9.70
N SER A 175 -53.43 7.04 -9.00
CA SER A 175 -52.22 6.29 -9.35
C SER A 175 -51.31 6.09 -8.13
N LEU A 176 -50.29 5.24 -8.26
CA LEU A 176 -49.33 4.95 -7.20
C LEU A 176 -48.07 5.81 -7.40
N TYR A 177 -47.55 6.37 -6.30
CA TYR A 177 -46.35 7.21 -6.30
C TYR A 177 -45.38 6.75 -5.20
N TYR A 178 -44.08 6.74 -5.49
CA TYR A 178 -43.03 6.67 -4.47
C TYR A 178 -42.88 8.06 -3.86
N GLN A 179 -42.98 8.20 -2.53
CA GLN A 179 -42.54 9.42 -1.86
C GLN A 179 -41.06 9.32 -1.44
N VAL A 180 -40.18 10.04 -2.14
CA VAL A 180 -38.76 10.15 -1.82
C VAL A 180 -38.40 11.61 -1.62
N ASP A 181 -37.80 11.95 -0.48
CA ASP A 181 -37.41 13.32 -0.11
C ASP A 181 -38.49 14.41 -0.35
N GLN A 182 -39.71 14.07 0.06
CA GLN A 182 -40.95 14.85 -0.09
C GLN A 182 -41.45 15.02 -1.55
N ARG A 183 -40.70 14.56 -2.56
CA ARG A 183 -41.14 14.47 -3.96
C ARG A 183 -41.98 13.23 -4.20
N TYR A 184 -42.81 13.24 -5.25
CA TYR A 184 -43.71 12.13 -5.61
C TYR A 184 -43.45 11.63 -7.04
N TYR A 185 -42.96 10.40 -7.16
CA TYR A 185 -42.61 9.80 -8.46
C TYR A 185 -43.62 8.73 -8.84
N ASN A 186 -44.36 8.92 -9.93
CA ASN A 186 -45.39 7.98 -10.39
C ASN A 186 -44.78 6.63 -10.81
N LEU A 187 -45.32 5.53 -10.28
CA LEU A 187 -44.79 4.18 -10.53
C LEU A 187 -44.97 3.69 -11.98
N PHE A 188 -45.73 4.41 -12.80
CA PHE A 188 -46.10 4.03 -14.18
C PHE A 188 -45.72 5.07 -15.24
N ASN A 189 -45.20 6.25 -14.85
CA ASN A 189 -44.82 7.31 -15.79
C ASN A 189 -43.31 7.28 -16.09
N PRO A 190 -42.88 7.01 -17.35
CA PRO A 190 -41.46 6.90 -17.66
C PRO A 190 -40.61 8.14 -17.32
N ILE A 191 -41.20 9.35 -17.30
CA ILE A 191 -40.47 10.59 -16.98
C ILE A 191 -40.12 10.64 -15.49
N ASP A 192 -41.08 10.34 -14.61
CA ASP A 192 -40.88 10.27 -13.16
C ASP A 192 -39.91 9.14 -12.80
N GLN A 193 -39.98 8.02 -13.51
CA GLN A 193 -39.08 6.88 -13.34
C GLN A 193 -37.65 7.22 -13.75
N ASP A 194 -37.46 7.95 -14.86
CA ASP A 194 -36.15 8.42 -15.31
C ASP A 194 -35.56 9.46 -14.33
N GLU A 195 -36.35 10.40 -13.81
CA GLU A 195 -35.86 11.33 -12.77
C GLU A 195 -35.49 10.57 -11.49
N LEU A 196 -36.39 9.75 -10.93
CA LEU A 196 -36.11 8.99 -9.71
C LEU A 196 -34.86 8.11 -9.88
N ARG A 197 -34.74 7.41 -11.00
CA ARG A 197 -33.59 6.55 -11.29
C ARG A 197 -32.29 7.36 -11.47
N SER A 198 -32.35 8.62 -11.92
CA SER A 198 -31.20 9.53 -11.93
C SER A 198 -30.73 9.94 -10.51
N THR A 199 -31.59 9.81 -9.50
CA THR A 199 -31.22 10.05 -8.09
C THR A 199 -30.49 8.88 -7.44
N PHE A 200 -30.42 7.70 -8.07
CA PHE A 200 -29.74 6.52 -7.52
C PHE A 200 -28.21 6.65 -7.59
N LEU A 201 -27.49 5.69 -6.99
CA LEU A 201 -26.04 5.63 -7.03
C LEU A 201 -25.57 4.69 -8.15
N ASP A 202 -24.85 5.20 -9.13
CA ASP A 202 -24.12 4.36 -10.10
C ASP A 202 -23.07 3.52 -9.37
N GLY A 203 -23.12 2.20 -9.59
CA GLY A 203 -22.21 1.26 -8.98
C GLY A 203 -22.26 -0.11 -9.66
N TYR A 204 -22.03 -1.15 -8.87
CA TYR A 204 -21.89 -2.52 -9.36
C TYR A 204 -22.71 -3.49 -8.53
N ASN A 205 -23.19 -4.54 -9.19
CA ASN A 205 -23.78 -5.72 -8.58
C ASN A 205 -22.93 -6.96 -8.94
N PHE A 206 -22.51 -7.69 -7.91
CA PHE A 206 -21.81 -8.97 -8.01
C PHE A 206 -22.73 -10.15 -7.68
N LYS A 207 -22.71 -11.16 -8.56
CA LYS A 207 -23.27 -12.47 -8.26
C LYS A 207 -22.55 -13.16 -7.09
N PRO A 208 -23.27 -13.99 -6.31
CA PRO A 208 -22.68 -14.96 -5.38
C PRO A 208 -21.58 -15.79 -6.04
N SER A 209 -20.35 -15.63 -5.56
CA SER A 209 -19.14 -16.14 -6.21
C SER A 209 -18.01 -16.39 -5.19
N ASN A 210 -16.90 -16.98 -5.62
CA ASN A 210 -15.68 -17.06 -4.82
C ASN A 210 -15.13 -15.65 -4.45
N PHE A 211 -15.38 -14.64 -5.30
CA PHE A 211 -15.06 -13.22 -5.01
C PHE A 211 -15.87 -12.65 -3.83
N THR A 212 -17.10 -13.13 -3.60
CA THR A 212 -18.03 -12.60 -2.59
C THR A 212 -18.34 -13.55 -1.44
N LYS A 213 -17.54 -14.62 -1.25
CA LYS A 213 -17.84 -15.72 -0.29
C LYS A 213 -19.23 -16.36 -0.49
N LYS A 214 -19.78 -16.29 -1.70
CA LYS A 214 -21.12 -16.77 -2.10
C LYS A 214 -22.30 -15.96 -1.54
N GLU A 215 -22.08 -14.69 -1.21
CA GLU A 215 -23.14 -13.73 -0.89
C GLU A 215 -23.33 -12.72 -2.05
N ARG A 216 -24.46 -11.99 -2.09
CA ARG A 216 -24.61 -10.86 -3.03
C ARG A 216 -23.80 -9.66 -2.50
N LEU A 217 -23.22 -8.89 -3.39
CA LEU A 217 -22.45 -7.69 -3.04
C LEU A 217 -22.83 -6.55 -4.00
N TYR A 218 -23.26 -5.42 -3.42
CA TYR A 218 -23.49 -4.17 -4.13
C TYR A 218 -22.58 -3.08 -3.58
N GLY A 219 -22.02 -2.25 -4.46
CA GLY A 219 -21.09 -1.19 -4.07
C GLY A 219 -20.62 -0.29 -5.21
N ASP A 220 -19.97 0.82 -4.85
CA ASP A 220 -19.13 1.60 -5.75
C ASP A 220 -17.76 0.93 -5.95
N ASN A 221 -16.86 1.55 -6.72
CA ASN A 221 -15.50 1.04 -6.94
C ASN A 221 -14.79 0.66 -5.63
N GLN A 222 -14.79 1.57 -4.64
CA GLN A 222 -14.02 1.39 -3.40
C GLN A 222 -14.61 0.28 -2.51
N LYS A 223 -15.93 0.24 -2.35
CA LYS A 223 -16.61 -0.80 -1.56
C LYS A 223 -16.44 -2.17 -2.21
N ILE A 224 -16.56 -2.26 -3.54
CA ILE A 224 -16.29 -3.50 -4.28
C ILE A 224 -14.84 -3.94 -4.11
N GLU A 225 -13.87 -3.08 -4.42
CA GLU A 225 -12.45 -3.40 -4.35
C GLU A 225 -12.05 -3.90 -2.97
N THR A 226 -12.45 -3.17 -1.91
CA THR A 226 -12.20 -3.53 -0.51
C THR A 226 -12.86 -4.87 -0.14
N SER A 227 -14.10 -5.10 -0.58
CA SER A 227 -14.84 -6.33 -0.24
C SER A 227 -14.25 -7.55 -0.94
N VAL A 228 -13.97 -7.45 -2.24
CA VAL A 228 -13.39 -8.53 -3.03
C VAL A 228 -11.95 -8.82 -2.59
N TYR A 229 -11.15 -7.79 -2.25
CA TYR A 229 -9.80 -7.99 -1.68
C TYR A 229 -9.84 -8.89 -0.43
N ASN A 230 -10.66 -8.51 0.55
CA ASN A 230 -10.75 -9.22 1.83
C ASN A 230 -11.45 -10.60 1.72
N ASN A 231 -12.30 -10.80 0.72
CA ASN A 231 -12.99 -12.07 0.49
C ASN A 231 -12.13 -13.05 -0.34
N PHE A 232 -11.51 -12.58 -1.41
CA PHE A 232 -10.86 -13.40 -2.43
C PHE A 232 -9.40 -13.74 -2.13
N ARG A 233 -8.68 -12.97 -1.29
CA ARG A 233 -7.29 -13.26 -0.88
C ARG A 233 -7.08 -14.74 -0.54
N SER A 234 -7.95 -15.30 0.31
CA SER A 234 -7.91 -16.71 0.75
C SER A 234 -8.18 -17.75 -0.35
N THR A 235 -8.67 -17.35 -1.52
CA THR A 235 -8.81 -18.19 -2.71
C THR A 235 -7.57 -18.06 -3.58
N TRP A 236 -7.16 -16.83 -3.88
CA TRP A 236 -6.05 -16.56 -4.79
C TRP A 236 -4.70 -17.02 -4.21
N THR A 237 -4.46 -16.85 -2.90
CA THR A 237 -3.23 -17.28 -2.22
C THR A 237 -3.24 -18.75 -1.77
N SER A 238 -4.22 -19.56 -2.22
CA SER A 238 -4.34 -20.97 -1.81
C SER A 238 -3.41 -21.86 -2.64
N ALA A 239 -2.66 -22.76 -2.01
CA ALA A 239 -1.93 -23.83 -2.70
C ALA A 239 -2.84 -24.80 -3.47
N GLN A 240 -4.11 -24.92 -3.05
CA GLN A 240 -5.14 -25.70 -3.74
C GLN A 240 -6.10 -24.76 -4.46
N LYS A 241 -6.19 -24.88 -5.80
CA LYS A 241 -7.16 -24.12 -6.61
C LYS A 241 -8.59 -24.50 -6.22
N LYS A 242 -9.47 -23.49 -6.12
CA LYS A 242 -10.92 -23.70 -5.93
C LYS A 242 -11.58 -23.79 -7.32
N PRO A 243 -12.61 -24.63 -7.51
CA PRO A 243 -13.34 -24.66 -8.77
C PRO A 243 -14.13 -23.38 -8.98
N ALA A 244 -14.29 -22.99 -10.25
CA ALA A 244 -15.11 -21.86 -10.68
C ALA A 244 -16.57 -21.99 -10.20
N THR A 245 -17.19 -20.86 -9.85
CA THR A 245 -18.64 -20.77 -9.71
C THR A 245 -19.30 -20.88 -11.10
N GLN A 246 -20.48 -21.51 -11.18
CA GLN A 246 -21.12 -21.80 -12.47
C GLN A 246 -21.39 -20.53 -13.29
N GLY A 247 -20.68 -20.38 -14.41
CA GLY A 247 -20.80 -19.21 -15.30
C GLY A 247 -20.09 -17.95 -14.80
N ILE A 248 -19.05 -18.10 -13.96
CA ILE A 248 -18.23 -17.01 -13.42
C ILE A 248 -16.75 -17.44 -13.40
N ASP A 249 -15.87 -16.65 -14.01
CA ASP A 249 -14.42 -16.89 -14.09
C ASP A 249 -13.68 -16.53 -12.77
N ASP A 250 -14.06 -17.19 -11.67
CA ASP A 250 -13.54 -16.93 -10.32
C ASP A 250 -12.55 -18.00 -9.78
N ASP A 251 -11.98 -18.81 -10.68
CA ASP A 251 -10.99 -19.86 -10.38
C ASP A 251 -9.55 -19.36 -10.16
N LEU A 252 -9.37 -18.03 -10.14
CA LEU A 252 -8.08 -17.37 -10.26
C LEU A 252 -7.15 -17.67 -9.08
N ASN A 253 -5.92 -18.04 -9.37
CA ASN A 253 -4.94 -18.50 -8.39
C ASN A 253 -3.52 -18.01 -8.72
N TYR A 254 -2.71 -17.69 -7.71
CA TYR A 254 -1.36 -17.14 -7.90
C TYR A 254 -0.48 -17.94 -8.86
N GLN A 255 -0.63 -19.27 -8.88
CA GLN A 255 0.15 -20.19 -9.72
C GLN A 255 -0.02 -19.92 -11.22
N ASP A 256 -1.16 -19.33 -11.64
CA ASP A 256 -1.41 -18.99 -13.04
C ASP A 256 -0.77 -17.66 -13.47
N TYR A 257 -0.30 -16.84 -12.52
CA TYR A 257 0.16 -15.46 -12.77
C TYR A 257 1.65 -15.27 -12.49
N ILE A 258 2.42 -16.36 -12.35
CA ILE A 258 3.85 -16.31 -12.02
C ILE A 258 4.72 -17.14 -12.98
N ASP A 259 5.94 -16.65 -13.17
CA ASP A 259 7.09 -17.44 -13.60
C ASP A 259 8.12 -17.44 -12.46
N TYR A 260 8.81 -18.55 -12.24
CA TYR A 260 9.80 -18.67 -11.17
C TYR A 260 10.94 -19.56 -11.60
N ASP A 261 12.14 -19.24 -11.13
CA ASP A 261 13.32 -20.05 -11.39
C ASP A 261 14.34 -19.91 -10.25
N THR A 262 15.21 -20.91 -10.12
CA THR A 262 16.23 -21.01 -9.08
C THR A 262 17.59 -21.24 -9.72
N ASP A 263 18.54 -20.33 -9.52
CA ASP A 263 19.96 -20.65 -9.65
C ASP A 263 20.45 -21.24 -8.33
N THR A 264 21.04 -22.44 -8.39
CA THR A 264 21.70 -23.09 -7.24
C THR A 264 23.21 -22.99 -7.40
N THR A 265 23.88 -22.58 -6.33
CA THR A 265 25.34 -22.57 -6.23
C THR A 265 25.75 -23.56 -5.14
N THR A 266 26.43 -24.63 -5.52
CA THR A 266 27.01 -25.60 -4.58
C THR A 266 28.45 -25.24 -4.30
N THR A 267 28.83 -25.13 -3.04
CA THR A 267 30.23 -25.01 -2.63
C THR A 267 30.67 -26.29 -1.93
N LEU A 268 31.80 -26.85 -2.37
CA LEU A 268 32.47 -27.98 -1.73
C LEU A 268 33.75 -27.51 -1.07
N PHE A 269 34.07 -28.11 0.07
CA PHE A 269 35.31 -27.91 0.82
C PHE A 269 35.99 -29.26 1.03
N ALA A 270 37.31 -29.29 0.99
CA ALA A 270 38.09 -30.52 1.19
C ALA A 270 39.18 -30.33 2.26
N HIS A 271 39.43 -31.37 3.05
CA HIS A 271 40.59 -31.38 3.92
C HIS A 271 41.89 -31.35 3.11
N LYS A 272 42.90 -30.59 3.57
CA LYS A 272 44.25 -30.37 2.98
C LYS A 272 45.07 -31.60 2.51
N ASP A 273 44.60 -32.82 2.80
CA ASP A 273 45.14 -34.07 2.24
C ASP A 273 44.67 -34.33 0.80
N LEU A 274 43.58 -33.68 0.39
CA LEU A 274 42.93 -33.83 -0.90
C LEU A 274 43.30 -32.69 -1.85
N VAL A 275 43.02 -32.90 -3.12
CA VAL A 275 43.06 -31.90 -4.19
C VAL A 275 41.80 -32.09 -5.02
N MET A 276 41.09 -30.99 -5.26
CA MET A 276 39.93 -30.92 -6.13
C MET A 276 40.33 -30.29 -7.46
N ALA A 277 39.76 -30.76 -8.56
CA ALA A 277 40.02 -30.24 -9.90
C ALA A 277 38.76 -30.23 -10.78
N VAL A 278 38.52 -29.11 -11.45
CA VAL A 278 37.41 -28.92 -12.41
C VAL A 278 37.99 -28.86 -13.82
N ASN A 279 37.48 -29.69 -14.73
CA ASN A 279 37.94 -29.82 -16.11
C ASN A 279 39.48 -30.01 -16.24
N GLY A 280 40.10 -30.65 -15.24
CA GLY A 280 41.54 -30.90 -15.16
C GLY A 280 42.39 -29.78 -14.57
N LYS A 281 41.81 -28.65 -14.14
CA LYS A 281 42.51 -27.57 -13.42
C LYS A 281 42.41 -27.80 -11.91
N GLU A 282 43.56 -27.99 -11.24
CA GLU A 282 43.66 -28.02 -9.77
C GLU A 282 43.16 -26.69 -9.16
N GLN A 283 42.36 -26.77 -8.10
CA GLN A 283 41.72 -25.61 -7.46
C GLN A 283 42.52 -25.17 -6.21
N PRO A 284 42.82 -23.86 -6.03
CA PRO A 284 43.90 -23.42 -5.15
C PRO A 284 43.58 -23.47 -3.64
N GLU A 285 42.33 -23.28 -3.24
CA GLU A 285 41.95 -22.94 -1.86
C GLU A 285 41.43 -24.12 -1.03
N ASN A 286 41.50 -25.35 -1.56
CA ASN A 286 40.76 -26.52 -1.07
C ASN A 286 39.23 -26.35 -1.05
N GLN A 287 38.73 -25.37 -1.81
CA GLN A 287 37.31 -25.09 -2.05
C GLN A 287 37.03 -25.17 -3.56
N VAL A 288 35.80 -25.56 -3.94
CA VAL A 288 35.28 -25.41 -5.31
C VAL A 288 33.85 -24.90 -5.24
N GLN A 289 33.54 -23.88 -6.03
CA GLN A 289 32.20 -23.34 -6.21
C GLN A 289 31.66 -23.75 -7.59
N PHE A 290 30.43 -24.25 -7.62
CA PHE A 290 29.72 -24.71 -8.80
C PHE A 290 28.44 -23.90 -8.95
N GLU A 291 28.43 -22.95 -9.87
CA GLU A 291 27.30 -22.05 -10.10
C GLU A 291 26.33 -22.62 -11.13
N LYS A 292 25.05 -22.27 -11.01
CA LYS A 292 24.00 -22.57 -12.00
C LYS A 292 23.94 -24.04 -12.40
N LEU A 293 23.99 -24.94 -11.42
CA LEU A 293 23.88 -26.38 -11.68
C LEU A 293 22.48 -26.79 -12.17
N GLU A 294 22.38 -27.85 -12.98
CA GLU A 294 21.10 -28.53 -13.17
C GLU A 294 20.56 -29.05 -11.82
N THR A 295 19.25 -28.98 -11.61
CA THR A 295 18.54 -29.20 -10.32
C THR A 295 18.73 -30.55 -9.61
N LYS A 296 19.44 -31.50 -10.24
CA LYS A 296 19.84 -32.82 -9.71
C LYS A 296 21.27 -32.86 -9.14
N TYR A 297 22.12 -31.89 -9.51
CA TYR A 297 23.46 -31.73 -8.96
C TYR A 297 23.41 -30.73 -7.80
N ASN A 298 23.86 -31.17 -6.63
CA ASN A 298 23.90 -30.40 -5.39
C ASN A 298 25.00 -30.94 -4.47
N SER A 299 25.20 -30.36 -3.29
CA SER A 299 26.18 -30.80 -2.29
C SER A 299 26.13 -32.31 -2.06
N ARG A 300 24.93 -32.88 -1.83
CA ARG A 300 24.72 -34.32 -1.58
C ARG A 300 25.13 -35.19 -2.77
N PHE A 301 24.90 -34.75 -4.02
CA PHE A 301 25.37 -35.46 -5.21
C PHE A 301 26.90 -35.59 -5.21
N PHE A 302 27.63 -34.52 -4.94
CA PHE A 302 29.09 -34.54 -4.94
C PHE A 302 29.70 -35.19 -3.69
N LEU A 303 28.95 -35.34 -2.60
CA LEU A 303 29.40 -36.02 -1.39
C LEU A 303 29.15 -37.54 -1.39
N ASP A 304 28.18 -38.06 -2.15
CA ASP A 304 28.02 -39.51 -2.32
C ASP A 304 29.06 -40.09 -3.29
N GLN A 305 30.00 -40.87 -2.74
CA GLN A 305 31.04 -41.61 -3.46
C GLN A 305 30.50 -42.46 -4.63
N LYS A 306 29.25 -42.93 -4.58
CA LYS A 306 28.63 -43.73 -5.65
C LYS A 306 28.49 -42.98 -6.97
N ASN A 307 28.45 -41.65 -6.94
CA ASN A 307 28.34 -40.81 -8.13
C ASN A 307 29.66 -40.65 -8.89
N TYR A 308 30.74 -41.33 -8.46
CA TYR A 308 32.08 -41.18 -9.03
C TYR A 308 32.65 -42.50 -9.57
N THR A 309 33.25 -42.43 -10.76
CA THR A 309 34.11 -43.50 -11.30
C THR A 309 35.49 -43.43 -10.65
N ARG A 310 35.88 -44.49 -9.93
CA ARG A 310 37.22 -44.64 -9.33
C ARG A 310 38.24 -45.09 -10.37
N THR A 311 39.30 -44.31 -10.57
CA THR A 311 40.41 -44.64 -11.48
C THR A 311 41.75 -44.62 -10.75
N VAL A 312 42.74 -45.41 -11.21
CA VAL A 312 44.09 -45.46 -10.59
C VAL A 312 45.15 -45.13 -11.63
N LYS A 313 45.81 -43.98 -11.46
CA LYS A 313 46.83 -43.44 -12.38
C LYS A 313 48.23 -43.63 -11.78
N LYS A 314 49.23 -43.89 -12.63
CA LYS A 314 50.65 -43.95 -12.23
C LYS A 314 51.28 -42.58 -12.45
N VAL A 315 51.76 -41.95 -11.38
CA VAL A 315 52.28 -40.57 -11.39
C VAL A 315 53.75 -40.57 -11.02
N ALA A 316 54.58 -39.89 -11.81
CA ALA A 316 56.00 -39.72 -11.51
C ALA A 316 56.19 -38.61 -10.46
N LYS A 317 57.08 -38.84 -9.49
CA LYS A 317 57.58 -37.77 -8.60
C LYS A 317 58.84 -37.16 -9.24
N LYS A 318 59.49 -36.18 -8.62
CA LYS A 318 60.76 -35.62 -9.14
C LYS A 318 61.91 -36.65 -9.14
N THR A 319 61.81 -37.69 -8.31
CA THR A 319 62.62 -38.92 -8.39
C THR A 319 61.98 -39.89 -9.39
N LYS A 320 62.78 -40.73 -10.08
CA LYS A 320 62.33 -41.67 -11.13
C LYS A 320 61.33 -42.77 -10.69
N GLU A 321 60.82 -42.69 -9.46
CA GLU A 321 59.83 -43.62 -8.91
C GLU A 321 58.41 -43.28 -9.39
N LYS A 322 57.64 -44.33 -9.73
CA LYS A 322 56.22 -44.21 -10.13
C LYS A 322 55.32 -44.51 -8.94
N TRP A 323 54.66 -43.48 -8.42
CA TRP A 323 53.70 -43.55 -7.31
C TRP A 323 52.31 -43.82 -7.87
N ARG A 324 51.37 -44.30 -7.03
CA ARG A 324 49.97 -44.51 -7.43
C ARG A 324 49.10 -43.41 -6.87
N GLN A 325 48.18 -42.91 -7.68
CA GLN A 325 47.17 -41.93 -7.32
C GLN A 325 45.79 -42.48 -7.69
N VAL A 326 44.90 -42.56 -6.70
CA VAL A 326 43.48 -42.82 -6.93
C VAL A 326 42.81 -41.48 -7.27
N THR A 327 41.98 -41.47 -8.31
CA THR A 327 41.18 -40.31 -8.72
C THR A 327 39.75 -40.75 -8.89
N TYR A 328 38.85 -40.11 -8.14
CA TYR A 328 37.42 -40.21 -8.32
C TYR A 328 36.99 -39.15 -9.32
N THR A 329 36.21 -39.54 -10.33
CA THR A 329 35.76 -38.65 -11.41
C THR A 329 34.25 -38.74 -11.56
N THR A 330 33.56 -37.60 -11.53
CA THR A 330 32.14 -37.47 -11.87
C THR A 330 31.92 -36.42 -12.96
N TYR A 331 30.72 -36.39 -13.52
CA TYR A 331 30.31 -35.43 -14.55
C TYR A 331 29.03 -34.72 -14.13
N TYR A 332 29.03 -33.40 -14.29
CA TYR A 332 27.91 -32.53 -14.00
C TYR A 332 27.62 -31.61 -15.20
N TYR A 333 26.46 -30.98 -15.20
CA TYR A 333 26.04 -30.03 -16.23
C TYR A 333 25.58 -28.73 -15.58
N GLU A 334 25.88 -27.62 -16.25
CA GLU A 334 25.36 -26.31 -15.90
C GLU A 334 24.04 -26.09 -16.67
N LYS A 335 23.11 -25.39 -16.02
CA LYS A 335 21.79 -25.02 -16.52
C LYS A 335 21.90 -24.21 -17.81
N GLY A 336 21.30 -24.73 -18.89
CA GLY A 336 21.41 -24.16 -20.24
C GLY A 336 22.71 -24.52 -20.99
N ASN A 337 23.61 -25.33 -20.42
CA ASN A 337 24.87 -25.74 -21.03
C ASN A 337 24.93 -27.26 -21.23
N ASN A 338 24.69 -27.71 -22.46
CA ASN A 338 24.69 -29.14 -22.83
C ASN A 338 26.08 -29.82 -22.80
N LYS A 339 27.14 -29.15 -22.34
CA LYS A 339 28.49 -29.72 -22.21
C LYS A 339 28.68 -30.31 -20.81
N ALA A 340 29.02 -31.59 -20.75
CA ALA A 340 29.40 -32.25 -19.51
C ALA A 340 30.71 -31.68 -18.97
N ASN A 341 30.66 -31.03 -17.80
CA ASN A 341 31.84 -30.66 -17.04
C ASN A 341 32.31 -31.84 -16.21
N LYS A 342 33.63 -31.99 -16.07
CA LYS A 342 34.28 -33.09 -15.35
C LYS A 342 34.82 -32.60 -14.01
N PHE A 343 34.37 -33.21 -12.91
CA PHE A 343 34.93 -32.99 -11.58
C PHE A 343 35.81 -34.17 -11.15
N GLU A 344 36.99 -33.87 -10.61
CA GLU A 344 37.98 -34.85 -10.15
C GLU A 344 38.43 -34.55 -8.72
N VAL A 345 38.40 -35.56 -7.85
CA VAL A 345 38.94 -35.49 -6.47
C VAL A 345 39.98 -36.59 -6.25
N TYR A 346 41.10 -36.25 -5.61
CA TYR A 346 42.21 -37.17 -5.37
C TYR A 346 43.10 -36.74 -4.20
N LEU A 347 43.98 -37.64 -3.73
CA LEU A 347 44.97 -37.33 -2.70
C LEU A 347 46.10 -36.45 -3.22
N ASN A 348 46.51 -35.48 -2.39
CA ASN A 348 47.62 -34.57 -2.62
C ASN A 348 48.94 -35.33 -2.89
N LYS A 349 49.78 -34.80 -3.79
CA LYS A 349 51.07 -35.37 -4.23
C LYS A 349 52.07 -35.62 -3.06
N SER A 350 51.85 -34.97 -1.92
CA SER A 350 52.56 -35.20 -0.65
C SER A 350 52.13 -36.49 0.08
N LYS A 351 50.88 -36.95 -0.08
CA LYS A 351 50.27 -38.07 0.65
C LYS A 351 50.18 -39.39 -0.13
N LEU A 352 50.62 -39.42 -1.39
CA LEU A 352 50.69 -40.63 -2.21
C LEU A 352 51.65 -41.68 -1.60
N ASN A 353 51.44 -42.96 -1.93
CA ASN A 353 52.26 -44.11 -1.50
C ASN A 353 52.54 -45.05 -2.72
N LYS A 354 53.36 -46.08 -2.53
CA LYS A 354 53.70 -47.11 -3.53
C LYS A 354 52.70 -48.29 -3.53
N LYS A 355 51.92 -48.44 -2.45
CA LYS A 355 50.85 -49.45 -2.31
C LYS A 355 49.63 -49.14 -3.20
N ILE A 356 48.72 -50.12 -3.32
CA ILE A 356 47.56 -50.07 -4.23
C ILE A 356 46.34 -49.43 -3.56
N ASP A 357 46.04 -49.84 -2.33
CA ASP A 357 44.82 -49.43 -1.60
C ASP A 357 45.07 -48.19 -0.74
N ILE A 358 45.38 -47.07 -1.41
CA ILE A 358 45.28 -45.74 -0.81
C ILE A 358 43.97 -45.14 -1.30
N ASP A 359 42.90 -45.41 -0.55
CA ASP A 359 41.66 -44.67 -0.74
C ASP A 359 41.65 -43.38 0.07
N PHE A 360 40.67 -42.52 -0.17
CA PHE A 360 40.41 -41.38 0.70
C PHE A 360 39.01 -41.44 1.29
N ASP A 361 38.92 -40.95 2.52
CA ASP A 361 37.67 -40.86 3.26
C ASP A 361 36.81 -39.72 2.70
N PHE A 362 35.65 -40.04 2.13
CA PHE A 362 34.74 -39.04 1.57
C PHE A 362 34.14 -38.11 2.65
N THR A 363 34.20 -38.47 3.94
CA THR A 363 33.83 -37.55 5.04
C THR A 363 34.83 -36.39 5.21
N LYS A 364 35.99 -36.44 4.54
CA LYS A 364 36.91 -35.30 4.40
C LYS A 364 36.51 -34.30 3.29
N LEU A 365 35.38 -34.54 2.63
CA LEU A 365 34.66 -33.54 1.86
C LEU A 365 33.45 -33.07 2.68
N SER A 366 33.19 -31.77 2.64
CA SER A 366 31.93 -31.17 3.09
C SER A 366 31.40 -30.26 1.99
N GLY A 367 30.16 -29.81 2.11
CA GLY A 367 29.59 -28.89 1.15
C GLY A 367 28.30 -28.25 1.62
N SER A 368 27.99 -27.10 1.01
CA SER A 368 26.77 -26.33 1.20
C SER A 368 26.13 -26.05 -0.16
N ASP A 369 24.81 -25.90 -0.15
CA ASP A 369 24.06 -25.37 -1.28
C ASP A 369 23.52 -23.99 -0.87
N THR A 370 23.71 -22.99 -1.72
CA THR A 370 23.01 -21.71 -1.63
C THR A 370 22.09 -21.55 -2.84
N HIS A 371 20.98 -20.86 -2.63
CA HIS A 371 19.99 -20.63 -3.69
C HIS A 371 19.85 -19.13 -3.93
N LYS A 372 19.61 -18.79 -5.20
CA LYS A 372 19.14 -17.47 -5.62
C LYS A 372 17.96 -17.69 -6.54
N SER A 373 16.77 -17.64 -5.95
CA SER A 373 15.51 -17.74 -6.68
C SER A 373 14.94 -16.37 -6.99
N TRP A 374 14.11 -16.32 -8.02
CA TRP A 374 13.30 -15.17 -8.36
C TRP A 374 11.89 -15.60 -8.76
N ILE A 375 10.93 -14.71 -8.54
CA ILE A 375 9.53 -14.88 -8.93
C ILE A 375 9.13 -13.63 -9.71
N ARG A 376 8.70 -13.82 -10.95
CA ARG A 376 8.12 -12.81 -11.82
C ARG A 376 6.60 -12.88 -11.69
N LEU A 377 5.96 -11.76 -11.43
CA LEU A 377 4.51 -11.66 -11.26
C LEU A 377 3.92 -10.88 -12.43
N TYR A 378 2.85 -11.42 -13.04
CA TYR A 378 2.18 -10.85 -14.21
C TYR A 378 0.74 -10.43 -13.89
N SER A 379 0.23 -9.42 -14.57
CA SER A 379 -1.18 -9.01 -14.46
C SER A 379 -2.16 -9.91 -15.22
N ARG A 380 -1.66 -10.83 -16.05
CA ARG A 380 -2.41 -11.81 -16.84
C ARG A 380 -1.90 -13.24 -16.62
N LYS A 381 -2.70 -14.26 -16.93
CA LYS A 381 -2.30 -15.67 -16.77
C LYS A 381 -1.07 -15.95 -17.67
N PHE A 382 0.04 -16.43 -17.11
CA PHE A 382 1.34 -16.56 -17.76
C PHE A 382 1.27 -17.43 -19.03
N ASP A 383 0.59 -18.58 -18.96
CA ASP A 383 0.35 -19.50 -20.08
C ASP A 383 -0.40 -18.88 -21.27
N SER A 384 -1.00 -17.69 -21.10
CA SER A 384 -1.69 -16.94 -22.16
C SER A 384 -0.83 -15.86 -22.83
N LEU A 385 0.41 -15.65 -22.38
CA LEU A 385 1.30 -14.59 -22.86
C LEU A 385 2.27 -15.09 -23.93
N THR A 386 2.41 -14.33 -25.02
CA THR A 386 3.55 -14.49 -25.93
C THR A 386 4.83 -13.92 -25.32
N ALA A 387 6.00 -14.34 -25.82
CA ALA A 387 7.30 -13.86 -25.33
C ALA A 387 7.48 -12.33 -25.44
N GLU A 388 6.82 -11.69 -26.40
CA GLU A 388 6.83 -10.22 -26.55
C GLU A 388 5.90 -9.55 -25.53
N GLU A 389 4.72 -10.13 -25.27
CA GLU A 389 3.76 -9.64 -24.29
C GLU A 389 4.22 -9.80 -22.84
N SER A 390 5.02 -10.84 -22.53
CA SER A 390 5.54 -11.07 -21.17
C SER A 390 6.24 -9.86 -20.58
N SER A 391 6.95 -9.06 -21.38
CA SER A 391 7.59 -7.82 -20.93
C SER A 391 6.60 -6.70 -20.60
N ASN A 392 5.42 -6.70 -21.24
CA ASN A 392 4.40 -5.65 -21.11
C ASN A 392 3.41 -5.89 -19.96
N TYR A 393 3.23 -7.15 -19.55
CA TYR A 393 2.33 -7.54 -18.45
C TYR A 393 3.07 -7.96 -17.16
N LEU A 394 4.40 -7.89 -17.13
CA LEU A 394 5.21 -8.06 -15.92
C LEU A 394 4.97 -6.87 -14.97
N ILE A 395 4.49 -7.13 -13.75
CA ILE A 395 4.19 -6.09 -12.75
C ILE A 395 5.17 -6.08 -11.57
N ALA A 396 5.84 -7.20 -11.28
CA ALA A 396 6.90 -7.24 -10.26
C ALA A 396 7.91 -8.37 -10.50
N THR A 397 9.07 -8.29 -9.86
CA THR A 397 10.04 -9.39 -9.77
C THR A 397 10.68 -9.42 -8.39
N ASN A 398 10.29 -10.38 -7.55
CA ASN A 398 11.00 -10.69 -6.31
C ASN A 398 12.29 -11.42 -6.71
N SER A 399 13.44 -11.03 -6.17
CA SER A 399 14.75 -11.58 -6.56
C SER A 399 15.70 -11.69 -5.38
N ASN A 400 16.73 -12.54 -5.52
CA ASN A 400 17.66 -12.91 -4.46
C ASN A 400 16.99 -13.62 -3.26
N LEU A 401 15.91 -14.35 -3.52
CA LEU A 401 15.31 -15.25 -2.53
C LEU A 401 16.30 -16.39 -2.22
N ASP A 402 16.56 -16.64 -0.95
CA ASP A 402 17.61 -17.53 -0.43
C ASP A 402 17.19 -19.01 -0.36
N TYR A 403 15.89 -19.27 -0.49
CA TYR A 403 15.27 -20.59 -0.55
C TYR A 403 15.08 -21.07 -2.00
N ARG A 404 15.02 -22.39 -2.20
CA ARG A 404 14.84 -23.02 -3.52
C ARG A 404 13.37 -23.22 -3.86
N ILE A 405 12.96 -22.74 -5.04
CA ILE A 405 11.66 -23.00 -5.65
C ILE A 405 11.81 -24.10 -6.70
N LYS A 406 11.10 -25.24 -6.55
CA LYS A 406 10.97 -26.32 -7.55
C LYS A 406 9.59 -26.32 -8.20
N ASP A 407 8.57 -26.10 -7.37
CA ASP A 407 7.19 -25.89 -7.78
C ASP A 407 6.59 -24.70 -7.00
N ALA A 408 5.46 -24.18 -7.46
CA ALA A 408 4.88 -22.97 -6.88
C ALA A 408 4.49 -23.08 -5.39
N ASN A 409 4.33 -24.30 -4.85
CA ASN A 409 4.03 -24.52 -3.43
C ASN A 409 5.27 -24.45 -2.52
N ASP A 410 6.49 -24.44 -3.09
CA ASP A 410 7.72 -24.10 -2.35
C ASP A 410 7.80 -22.59 -2.03
N ILE A 411 6.94 -21.74 -2.64
CA ILE A 411 6.93 -20.28 -2.43
C ILE A 411 6.38 -19.94 -1.04
N SER A 412 7.04 -19.04 -0.32
CA SER A 412 6.64 -18.70 1.04
C SER A 412 5.24 -18.07 1.09
N THR A 413 4.46 -18.40 2.12
CA THR A 413 3.12 -17.83 2.33
C THR A 413 3.16 -16.29 2.40
N GLN A 414 4.27 -15.70 2.87
CA GLN A 414 4.45 -14.25 2.90
C GLN A 414 4.66 -13.68 1.49
N ASP A 415 5.48 -14.33 0.66
CA ASP A 415 5.67 -13.94 -0.75
C ASP A 415 4.35 -14.03 -1.53
N VAL A 416 3.59 -15.12 -1.38
CA VAL A 416 2.28 -15.26 -2.04
C VAL A 416 1.29 -14.17 -1.57
N GLN A 417 1.30 -13.80 -0.29
CA GLN A 417 0.47 -12.70 0.21
C GLN A 417 0.92 -11.33 -0.30
N ASN A 418 2.24 -11.08 -0.37
CA ASN A 418 2.79 -9.85 -0.93
C ASN A 418 2.44 -9.73 -2.43
N MET A 419 2.57 -10.83 -3.19
CA MET A 419 2.16 -10.87 -4.60
C MET A 419 0.67 -10.57 -4.79
N TYR A 420 -0.21 -10.97 -3.86
CA TYR A 420 -1.62 -10.60 -3.94
C TYR A 420 -1.86 -9.10 -3.78
N VAL A 421 -1.13 -8.44 -2.86
CA VAL A 421 -1.17 -6.96 -2.69
C VAL A 421 -0.79 -6.26 -3.99
N THR A 422 0.27 -6.74 -4.65
CA THR A 422 0.76 -6.15 -5.91
C THR A 422 -0.14 -6.48 -7.12
N TRP A 423 -0.67 -7.70 -7.20
CA TRP A 423 -1.48 -8.17 -8.33
C TRP A 423 -2.89 -7.57 -8.38
N PHE A 424 -3.54 -7.47 -7.22
CA PHE A 424 -4.97 -7.20 -7.15
C PHE A 424 -5.41 -5.88 -7.79
N PRO A 425 -4.72 -4.73 -7.62
CA PRO A 425 -5.12 -3.47 -8.25
C PRO A 425 -5.14 -3.53 -9.79
N TYR A 426 -4.18 -4.24 -10.39
CA TYR A 426 -4.16 -4.46 -11.85
C TYR A 426 -5.32 -5.35 -12.29
N PHE A 427 -5.59 -6.44 -11.57
CA PHE A 427 -6.75 -7.29 -11.86
C PHE A 427 -8.07 -6.52 -11.75
N VAL A 428 -8.25 -5.71 -10.71
CA VAL A 428 -9.46 -4.90 -10.51
C VAL A 428 -9.69 -3.93 -11.66
N LYS A 429 -8.65 -3.14 -11.98
CA LYS A 429 -8.71 -2.08 -13.00
C LYS A 429 -8.82 -2.61 -14.43
N ASP A 430 -7.99 -3.59 -14.79
CA ASP A 430 -7.82 -4.01 -16.18
C ASP A 430 -8.76 -5.16 -16.58
N GLN A 431 -9.36 -5.87 -15.60
CA GLN A 431 -10.21 -7.05 -15.83
C GLN A 431 -11.56 -6.98 -15.10
N LEU A 432 -11.57 -6.92 -13.75
CA LEU A 432 -12.79 -7.09 -12.95
C LEU A 432 -13.84 -5.97 -13.18
N LEU A 433 -13.39 -4.72 -13.23
CA LEU A 433 -14.23 -3.52 -13.39
C LEU A 433 -14.04 -2.85 -14.77
N ASN A 434 -13.44 -3.57 -15.72
CA ASN A 434 -13.23 -3.10 -17.09
C ASN A 434 -14.45 -3.35 -17.98
N PHE A 435 -15.36 -2.38 -18.05
CA PHE A 435 -16.60 -2.48 -18.83
C PHE A 435 -16.50 -1.94 -20.28
N ASN A 436 -15.29 -1.74 -20.81
CA ASN A 436 -15.06 -1.07 -22.11
C ASN A 436 -15.66 -1.77 -23.36
N LYS A 437 -16.27 -2.95 -23.22
CA LYS A 437 -17.01 -3.66 -24.28
C LYS A 437 -18.31 -4.32 -23.80
N ILE A 438 -18.77 -3.99 -22.58
CA ILE A 438 -19.92 -4.66 -21.93
C ILE A 438 -21.03 -3.61 -21.71
N PRO A 439 -22.26 -3.82 -22.23
CA PRO A 439 -23.40 -2.94 -22.01
C PRO A 439 -23.69 -2.60 -20.55
N TYR A 440 -24.43 -1.53 -20.29
CA TYR A 440 -24.92 -1.22 -18.95
C TYR A 440 -25.99 -2.25 -18.55
N GLY A 441 -26.00 -2.69 -17.28
CA GLY A 441 -26.91 -3.74 -16.80
C GLY A 441 -26.48 -5.18 -17.12
N GLU A 442 -25.56 -5.39 -18.06
CA GLU A 442 -25.05 -6.73 -18.41
C GLU A 442 -23.89 -7.18 -17.49
N TYR A 443 -23.88 -8.49 -17.19
CA TYR A 443 -22.82 -9.13 -16.41
C TYR A 443 -21.60 -9.46 -17.28
N ASN A 444 -20.41 -9.12 -16.79
CA ASN A 444 -19.14 -9.58 -17.33
C ASN A 444 -18.83 -11.04 -16.93
N GLN A 445 -17.76 -11.61 -17.49
CA GLN A 445 -17.31 -12.98 -17.20
C GLN A 445 -16.98 -13.25 -15.72
N PHE A 446 -16.67 -12.19 -14.94
CA PHE A 446 -16.40 -12.27 -13.50
C PHE A 446 -17.67 -12.13 -12.64
N GLY A 447 -18.86 -12.14 -13.24
CA GLY A 447 -20.13 -12.09 -12.53
C GLY A 447 -20.50 -10.69 -12.02
N VAL A 448 -19.92 -9.63 -12.59
CA VAL A 448 -20.13 -8.22 -12.23
C VAL A 448 -20.93 -7.50 -13.30
N LYS A 449 -21.98 -6.76 -12.93
CA LYS A 449 -22.66 -5.79 -13.82
C LYS A 449 -22.55 -4.36 -13.28
N ARG A 450 -22.59 -3.37 -14.18
CA ARG A 450 -22.87 -1.97 -13.83
C ARG A 450 -24.36 -1.81 -13.59
N ASP A 451 -24.73 -1.11 -12.52
CA ASP A 451 -26.10 -1.10 -12.01
C ASP A 451 -26.38 0.16 -11.18
N GLN A 452 -27.67 0.46 -10.98
CA GLN A 452 -28.10 1.61 -10.18
C GLN A 452 -28.59 1.13 -8.81
N LEU A 453 -28.00 1.69 -7.75
CA LEU A 453 -28.10 1.19 -6.38
C LEU A 453 -28.86 2.18 -5.48
N TYR A 454 -29.70 1.64 -4.59
CA TYR A 454 -30.56 2.43 -3.71
C TYR A 454 -30.76 1.78 -2.33
N ASP A 455 -31.20 2.60 -1.37
CA ASP A 455 -31.48 2.22 0.01
C ASP A 455 -32.93 1.71 0.22
N ILE A 456 -33.27 1.39 1.48
CA ILE A 456 -34.63 0.97 1.87
C ILE A 456 -35.74 2.02 1.62
N ASN A 457 -35.38 3.26 1.28
CA ASN A 457 -36.27 4.41 1.05
C ASN A 457 -36.21 4.97 -0.39
N GLY A 458 -35.44 4.34 -1.30
CA GLY A 458 -35.31 4.78 -2.70
C GLY A 458 -34.32 5.93 -2.90
N ARG A 459 -33.44 6.20 -1.92
CA ARG A 459 -32.33 7.15 -2.03
C ARG A 459 -31.04 6.43 -2.46
N LYS A 460 -29.96 7.18 -2.71
CA LYS A 460 -28.60 6.64 -2.90
C LYS A 460 -28.21 5.72 -1.74
N GLY A 461 -27.85 4.48 -2.06
CA GLY A 461 -27.52 3.44 -1.08
C GLY A 461 -26.82 2.25 -1.72
N TYR A 462 -26.64 1.19 -0.94
CA TYR A 462 -26.00 -0.06 -1.36
C TYR A 462 -26.80 -1.31 -0.95
N GLU A 463 -28.08 -1.15 -0.62
CA GLU A 463 -28.94 -2.19 -0.07
C GLU A 463 -29.63 -3.00 -1.17
N TYR A 464 -29.97 -2.35 -2.29
CA TYR A 464 -30.68 -2.94 -3.42
C TYR A 464 -30.09 -2.54 -4.78
N SER A 465 -30.33 -3.41 -5.77
CA SER A 465 -29.99 -3.25 -7.18
C SER A 465 -31.28 -2.98 -7.98
N TYR A 466 -31.26 -1.99 -8.88
CA TYR A 466 -32.42 -1.66 -9.71
C TYR A 466 -32.73 -2.78 -10.71
N SER A 467 -31.72 -3.25 -11.44
CA SER A 467 -31.95 -4.29 -12.45
C SER A 467 -32.31 -5.65 -11.84
N GLU A 468 -31.89 -6.00 -10.62
CA GLU A 468 -32.45 -7.19 -9.93
C GLU A 468 -33.88 -7.01 -9.44
N GLY A 469 -34.27 -5.80 -9.03
CA GLY A 469 -35.66 -5.48 -8.71
C GLY A 469 -36.57 -5.72 -9.92
N MET A 470 -36.19 -5.16 -11.07
CA MET A 470 -36.93 -5.34 -12.32
C MET A 470 -36.87 -6.79 -12.84
N GLU A 471 -35.75 -7.50 -12.71
CA GLU A 471 -35.63 -8.92 -13.06
C GLU A 471 -36.60 -9.78 -12.21
N TYR A 472 -36.67 -9.55 -10.90
CA TYR A 472 -37.64 -10.21 -10.01
C TYR A 472 -39.09 -9.82 -10.32
N TYR A 473 -39.33 -8.56 -10.68
CA TYR A 473 -40.66 -8.11 -11.10
C TYR A 473 -41.14 -8.86 -12.35
N HIS A 474 -40.38 -8.82 -13.45
CA HIS A 474 -40.76 -9.45 -14.70
C HIS A 474 -40.83 -10.97 -14.60
N ASN A 475 -39.91 -11.62 -13.89
CA ASN A 475 -39.84 -13.09 -13.80
C ASN A 475 -40.71 -13.71 -12.69
N THR A 476 -41.23 -12.93 -11.74
CA THR A 476 -42.01 -13.48 -10.61
C THR A 476 -43.24 -12.66 -10.26
N MET A 477 -43.14 -11.36 -9.98
CA MET A 477 -44.31 -10.59 -9.51
C MET A 477 -45.34 -10.34 -10.62
N LYS A 478 -44.90 -9.92 -11.81
CA LYS A 478 -45.78 -9.59 -12.95
C LYS A 478 -46.61 -10.80 -13.41
N PRO A 479 -46.06 -12.03 -13.54
CA PRO A 479 -46.86 -13.24 -13.78
C PRO A 479 -47.91 -13.57 -12.71
N GLU A 480 -47.68 -13.22 -11.43
CA GLU A 480 -48.69 -13.39 -10.39
C GLU A 480 -49.77 -12.30 -10.47
N LEU A 481 -49.40 -11.04 -10.75
CA LEU A 481 -50.36 -9.94 -10.91
C LEU A 481 -51.37 -10.19 -12.05
N TYR A 482 -50.95 -10.78 -13.18
CA TYR A 482 -51.87 -11.14 -14.26
C TYR A 482 -52.92 -12.21 -13.87
N LYS A 483 -52.73 -12.96 -12.78
CA LYS A 483 -53.76 -13.88 -12.25
C LYS A 483 -54.87 -13.13 -11.50
N ASN A 484 -54.58 -11.93 -11.00
CA ASN A 484 -55.50 -11.10 -10.21
C ASN A 484 -56.45 -10.27 -11.09
N TYR A 485 -56.99 -10.85 -12.17
CA TYR A 485 -57.96 -10.17 -13.03
C TYR A 485 -59.26 -9.84 -12.26
N VAL A 486 -59.74 -8.60 -12.36
CA VAL A 486 -60.91 -8.11 -11.61
C VAL A 486 -62.03 -7.52 -12.47
N GLY A 487 -61.82 -7.33 -13.78
CA GLY A 487 -62.82 -6.79 -14.70
C GLY A 487 -62.19 -5.98 -15.83
N THR A 488 -62.97 -5.08 -16.43
CA THR A 488 -62.48 -4.11 -17.42
C THR A 488 -62.75 -2.68 -16.96
N ASP A 489 -61.95 -1.74 -17.45
CA ASP A 489 -62.21 -0.30 -17.30
C ASP A 489 -63.35 0.19 -18.21
N VAL A 490 -63.61 1.51 -18.18
CA VAL A 490 -64.64 2.16 -19.02
C VAL A 490 -64.32 2.20 -20.52
N HIS A 491 -63.11 1.80 -20.91
CA HIS A 491 -62.65 1.70 -22.31
C HIS A 491 -62.57 0.23 -22.79
N GLY A 492 -62.77 -0.74 -21.90
CA GLY A 492 -62.72 -2.17 -22.18
C GLY A 492 -61.36 -2.84 -21.91
N ASN A 493 -60.39 -2.12 -21.35
CA ASN A 493 -59.07 -2.68 -21.02
C ASN A 493 -59.17 -3.60 -19.79
N ALA A 494 -58.49 -4.75 -19.82
CA ALA A 494 -58.44 -5.67 -18.68
C ALA A 494 -57.72 -5.04 -17.48
N LEU A 495 -58.34 -5.14 -16.29
CA LEU A 495 -57.84 -4.65 -15.01
C LEU A 495 -57.37 -5.78 -14.10
N TYR A 496 -56.23 -5.54 -13.44
CA TYR A 496 -55.53 -6.48 -12.58
C TYR A 496 -55.24 -5.83 -11.22
N ARG A 497 -55.51 -6.54 -10.12
CA ARG A 497 -55.35 -6.00 -8.77
C ARG A 497 -53.90 -6.04 -8.30
N ILE A 498 -53.31 -4.87 -8.09
CA ILE A 498 -52.01 -4.70 -7.43
C ILE A 498 -52.19 -4.70 -5.91
N ASN A 499 -53.18 -3.97 -5.39
CA ASN A 499 -53.54 -3.99 -3.97
C ASN A 499 -55.03 -3.67 -3.78
N ASN A 500 -55.56 -3.82 -2.56
CA ASN A 500 -56.99 -3.66 -2.25
C ASN A 500 -57.60 -2.30 -2.68
N ASN A 501 -56.78 -1.27 -2.89
CA ASN A 501 -57.22 0.08 -3.23
C ASN A 501 -56.87 0.49 -4.68
N PHE A 502 -56.07 -0.32 -5.41
CA PHE A 502 -55.56 0.01 -6.75
C PHE A 502 -55.53 -1.20 -7.69
N ASP A 503 -56.21 -1.01 -8.83
CA ASP A 503 -56.31 -1.94 -9.95
C ASP A 503 -55.71 -1.24 -11.19
N ALA A 504 -54.95 -1.98 -12.01
CA ALA A 504 -54.10 -1.46 -13.08
C ALA A 504 -54.36 -2.18 -14.42
N THR A 505 -54.12 -1.53 -15.55
CA THR A 505 -54.24 -2.15 -16.88
C THR A 505 -53.03 -3.05 -17.19
N ALA A 506 -53.14 -3.87 -18.23
CA ALA A 506 -51.98 -4.63 -18.73
C ALA A 506 -50.79 -3.73 -19.13
N GLU A 507 -51.06 -2.53 -19.65
CA GLU A 507 -50.06 -1.51 -20.03
C GLU A 507 -49.39 -0.87 -18.80
N ASP A 508 -50.16 -0.56 -17.75
CA ASP A 508 -49.58 -0.14 -16.47
C ASP A 508 -48.61 -1.21 -15.94
N LEU A 509 -48.95 -2.50 -16.06
CA LEU A 509 -48.09 -3.61 -15.63
C LEU A 509 -46.86 -3.84 -16.52
N GLU A 510 -46.84 -3.36 -17.77
CA GLU A 510 -45.61 -3.28 -18.57
C GLU A 510 -44.70 -2.15 -18.06
N ASN A 511 -45.29 -0.97 -17.82
CA ASN A 511 -44.57 0.26 -17.45
C ASN A 511 -44.29 0.40 -15.95
N TYR A 512 -44.49 -0.63 -15.13
CA TYR A 512 -44.39 -0.53 -13.66
C TYR A 512 -42.94 -0.61 -13.16
N MET A 513 -42.43 0.50 -12.60
CA MET A 513 -41.12 0.56 -11.94
C MET A 513 -41.19 -0.10 -10.55
N TYR A 514 -40.72 -1.34 -10.43
CA TYR A 514 -40.65 -2.05 -9.15
C TYR A 514 -39.30 -1.83 -8.45
N LEU A 515 -39.36 -1.23 -7.27
CA LEU A 515 -38.25 -1.15 -6.31
C LEU A 515 -38.44 -2.15 -5.16
N ALA A 516 -37.36 -2.84 -4.82
CA ALA A 516 -37.31 -3.78 -3.70
C ALA A 516 -37.24 -3.05 -2.34
N GLY A 517 -37.53 -3.76 -1.25
CA GLY A 517 -37.51 -3.21 0.11
C GLY A 517 -38.87 -2.71 0.60
N LYS A 518 -38.86 -1.74 1.52
CA LYS A 518 -40.07 -1.19 2.18
C LYS A 518 -40.30 0.27 1.77
N GLN A 519 -40.40 0.49 0.47
CA GLN A 519 -40.57 1.80 -0.14
C GLN A 519 -41.91 2.45 0.26
N ASP A 520 -41.92 3.78 0.42
CA ASP A 520 -43.12 4.56 0.75
C ASP A 520 -43.99 4.77 -0.52
N ILE A 521 -44.74 3.73 -0.87
CA ILE A 521 -45.70 3.74 -1.98
C ILE A 521 -47.04 4.28 -1.49
N ARG A 522 -47.49 5.37 -2.09
CA ARG A 522 -48.75 6.04 -1.76
C ARG A 522 -49.72 6.03 -2.92
N LEU A 523 -50.97 5.70 -2.63
CA LEU A 523 -52.08 5.96 -3.53
C LEU A 523 -52.41 7.45 -3.46
N MET A 524 -52.23 8.16 -4.58
CA MET A 524 -52.59 9.57 -4.70
C MET A 524 -53.65 9.72 -5.79
N TYR A 525 -54.55 10.67 -5.59
CA TYR A 525 -55.59 11.06 -6.53
C TYR A 525 -55.14 12.31 -7.28
N THR A 526 -55.41 12.34 -8.57
CA THR A 526 -55.23 13.53 -9.43
C THR A 526 -56.61 14.06 -9.83
N PHE A 527 -56.68 15.34 -10.12
CA PHE A 527 -57.89 16.04 -10.57
C PHE A 527 -57.68 16.69 -11.95
N THR A 528 -56.61 16.27 -12.64
CA THR A 528 -56.11 16.81 -13.91
C THR A 528 -56.75 16.19 -15.15
N GLY A 529 -57.53 15.12 -15.00
CA GLY A 529 -58.05 14.30 -16.10
C GLY A 529 -57.02 13.36 -16.73
N GLU A 530 -55.76 13.42 -16.32
CA GLU A 530 -54.67 12.61 -16.87
C GLU A 530 -54.32 11.44 -15.93
N LYS A 531 -54.37 10.22 -16.48
CA LYS A 531 -53.96 9.00 -15.80
C LYS A 531 -52.43 8.93 -15.73
N ASN A 532 -51.89 8.48 -14.59
CA ASN A 532 -50.44 8.37 -14.34
C ASN A 532 -49.69 9.71 -14.52
N TYR A 533 -50.33 10.83 -14.20
CA TYR A 533 -49.78 12.19 -14.29
C TYR A 533 -48.47 12.36 -13.49
N SER A 534 -47.54 13.17 -14.02
CA SER A 534 -46.32 13.60 -13.32
C SER A 534 -46.62 14.82 -12.44
N SER A 535 -46.36 14.72 -11.13
CA SER A 535 -46.40 15.86 -10.21
C SER A 535 -45.39 15.62 -9.09
N ILE A 536 -44.12 15.75 -9.46
CA ILE A 536 -42.95 15.54 -8.59
C ILE A 536 -42.97 16.46 -7.36
N ASP A 537 -43.59 17.64 -7.50
CA ASP A 537 -43.85 18.63 -6.44
C ASP A 537 -45.09 18.34 -5.56
N GLY A 538 -45.90 17.35 -5.93
CA GLY A 538 -47.19 17.02 -5.31
C GLY A 538 -48.28 18.09 -5.44
N LEU A 539 -48.11 19.14 -6.26
CA LEU A 539 -49.05 20.26 -6.30
C LEU A 539 -50.39 19.89 -6.95
N ALA A 540 -50.38 18.96 -7.91
CA ALA A 540 -51.56 18.41 -8.60
C ALA A 540 -52.10 17.11 -7.96
N LEU A 541 -51.54 16.71 -6.80
CA LEU A 541 -51.92 15.48 -6.10
C LEU A 541 -52.85 15.78 -4.90
N ALA A 542 -53.60 14.75 -4.49
CA ALA A 542 -54.36 14.72 -3.25
C ALA A 542 -54.29 13.33 -2.59
N PRO A 543 -54.06 13.21 -1.27
CA PRO A 543 -54.04 11.93 -0.55
C PRO A 543 -55.43 11.28 -0.40
N THR A 544 -56.52 11.99 -0.70
CA THR A 544 -57.89 11.44 -0.61
C THR A 544 -58.75 11.83 -1.80
N GLN A 545 -59.71 10.97 -2.15
CA GLN A 545 -60.71 11.24 -3.19
C GLN A 545 -61.56 12.49 -2.89
N ALA A 546 -61.87 12.74 -1.61
CA ALA A 546 -62.65 13.90 -1.19
C ALA A 546 -61.89 15.23 -1.43
N GLU A 547 -60.59 15.26 -1.12
CA GLU A 547 -59.74 16.42 -1.40
C GLU A 547 -59.51 16.61 -2.91
N ALA A 548 -59.40 15.53 -3.68
CA ALA A 548 -59.36 15.62 -5.15
C ALA A 548 -60.67 16.16 -5.73
N GLN A 549 -61.82 15.73 -5.20
CA GLN A 549 -63.14 16.26 -5.56
C GLN A 549 -63.30 17.74 -5.20
N GLU A 550 -62.77 18.17 -4.05
CA GLU A 550 -62.79 19.59 -3.66
C GLU A 550 -61.92 20.43 -4.61
N LYS A 551 -60.70 19.98 -4.93
CA LYS A 551 -59.82 20.67 -5.89
C LYS A 551 -60.42 20.71 -7.29
N LEU A 552 -61.02 19.62 -7.78
CA LEU A 552 -61.73 19.61 -9.05
C LEU A 552 -62.89 20.62 -9.06
N PHE A 553 -63.71 20.66 -8.01
CA PHE A 553 -64.78 21.65 -7.87
C PHE A 553 -64.23 23.09 -7.82
N GLN A 554 -63.09 23.33 -7.18
CA GLN A 554 -62.45 24.64 -7.19
C GLN A 554 -61.99 25.05 -8.60
N ILE A 555 -61.51 24.11 -9.41
CA ILE A 555 -61.12 24.30 -10.82
C ILE A 555 -62.36 24.56 -11.70
N GLU A 556 -63.41 23.74 -11.59
CA GLU A 556 -64.72 23.94 -12.26
C GLU A 556 -65.34 25.30 -11.94
N ARG A 557 -65.11 25.82 -10.73
CA ARG A 557 -65.57 27.13 -10.28
C ARG A 557 -64.60 28.28 -10.59
N SER A 558 -63.46 27.99 -11.21
CA SER A 558 -62.37 28.94 -11.47
C SER A 558 -61.97 29.73 -10.23
N ILE A 559 -61.74 29.03 -9.12
CA ILE A 559 -61.27 29.62 -7.86
C ILE A 559 -59.74 29.78 -7.92
N LEU A 560 -59.28 31.01 -7.68
CA LEU A 560 -57.86 31.36 -7.73
C LEU A 560 -57.11 30.75 -6.55
N SER A 561 -56.17 29.85 -6.84
CA SER A 561 -55.23 29.30 -5.87
C SER A 561 -53.99 30.18 -5.73
N LYS A 562 -53.42 30.21 -4.52
CA LYS A 562 -52.19 30.95 -4.15
C LYS A 562 -51.25 30.02 -3.40
N LYS A 563 -49.96 30.04 -3.73
CA LYS A 563 -48.87 29.37 -2.97
C LYS A 563 -47.60 30.25 -2.97
N TYR A 564 -46.67 29.98 -2.06
CA TYR A 564 -45.36 30.61 -1.99
C TYR A 564 -44.27 29.63 -2.41
N PHE A 565 -43.46 30.03 -3.38
CA PHE A 565 -42.35 29.28 -3.95
C PHE A 565 -41.05 29.93 -3.48
N ALA A 566 -40.30 29.27 -2.60
CA ALA A 566 -38.96 29.72 -2.22
C ALA A 566 -37.94 29.10 -3.18
N TYR A 567 -37.19 29.93 -3.91
CA TYR A 567 -36.12 29.49 -4.82
C TYR A 567 -34.75 29.54 -4.12
N ASP A 568 -33.87 28.61 -4.45
CA ASP A 568 -32.44 28.69 -4.11
C ASP A 568 -31.66 29.53 -5.15
N VAL A 569 -30.37 29.73 -4.89
CA VAL A 569 -29.48 30.50 -5.79
C VAL A 569 -29.17 29.81 -7.13
N TYR A 570 -29.57 28.56 -7.32
CA TYR A 570 -29.38 27.78 -8.55
C TYR A 570 -30.69 27.59 -9.35
N GLY A 571 -31.83 27.95 -8.78
CA GLY A 571 -33.17 27.88 -9.41
C GLY A 571 -34.02 26.70 -8.97
N ASN A 572 -33.55 25.83 -8.05
CA ASN A 572 -34.41 24.83 -7.40
C ASN A 572 -35.44 25.54 -6.51
N TYR A 573 -36.59 24.92 -6.24
CA TYR A 573 -37.60 25.55 -5.39
C TYR A 573 -38.34 24.56 -4.47
N GLU A 574 -38.91 25.12 -3.41
CA GLU A 574 -39.81 24.44 -2.47
C GLU A 574 -41.07 25.27 -2.22
N VAL A 575 -42.19 24.60 -1.92
CA VAL A 575 -43.52 25.23 -1.91
C VAL A 575 -44.22 25.09 -0.55
N SER A 576 -44.82 26.19 -0.07
CA SER A 576 -45.85 26.19 0.99
C SER A 576 -47.11 26.89 0.51
N GLY A 577 -48.28 26.40 0.91
CA GLY A 577 -49.54 27.13 0.73
C GLY A 577 -49.73 28.29 1.72
N ASN A 578 -49.10 28.21 2.90
CA ASN A 578 -49.52 28.99 4.07
C ASN A 578 -48.52 30.06 4.51
N ASN A 579 -47.20 29.83 4.36
CA ASN A 579 -46.19 30.74 4.91
C ASN A 579 -44.87 30.73 4.12
N GLU A 580 -44.36 31.93 3.85
CA GLU A 580 -43.03 32.21 3.28
C GLU A 580 -41.88 31.60 4.09
N ASP A 581 -41.88 31.76 5.41
CA ASP A 581 -40.86 31.18 6.30
C ASP A 581 -40.89 29.65 6.30
N GLU A 582 -42.04 29.05 6.02
CA GLU A 582 -42.15 27.59 5.91
C GLU A 582 -41.57 27.08 4.60
N ALA A 583 -41.76 27.79 3.49
CA ALA A 583 -41.14 27.46 2.21
C ALA A 583 -39.60 27.54 2.31
N ILE A 584 -39.06 28.59 2.93
CA ILE A 584 -37.61 28.68 3.23
C ILE A 584 -37.16 27.52 4.13
N ARG A 585 -37.90 27.20 5.19
CA ARG A 585 -37.55 26.10 6.10
C ARG A 585 -37.46 24.75 5.37
N LYS A 586 -38.38 24.46 4.45
CA LYS A 586 -38.32 23.25 3.60
C LYS A 586 -37.10 23.26 2.68
N LEU A 587 -36.82 24.38 2.03
CA LEU A 587 -35.66 24.54 1.16
C LEU A 587 -34.34 24.33 1.93
N GLN A 588 -34.21 24.97 3.10
CA GLN A 588 -33.05 24.80 4.00
C GLN A 588 -32.90 23.38 4.56
N GLN A 589 -33.96 22.58 4.60
CA GLN A 589 -33.89 21.16 4.98
C GLN A 589 -33.32 20.25 3.88
N LYS A 590 -33.28 20.72 2.62
CA LYS A 590 -32.70 20.00 1.47
C LYS A 590 -31.28 20.44 1.10
N VAL A 591 -30.82 21.56 1.64
CA VAL A 591 -29.42 22.00 1.49
C VAL A 591 -28.52 21.15 2.39
N ASP A 592 -27.87 20.15 1.80
CA ASP A 592 -26.75 19.48 2.46
C ASP A 592 -25.53 20.41 2.50
N LEU A 593 -24.89 20.50 3.66
CA LEU A 593 -23.79 21.44 3.92
C LEU A 593 -22.50 20.70 4.18
N GLN A 594 -21.59 20.76 3.20
CA GLN A 594 -20.20 20.36 3.41
C GLN A 594 -19.58 21.15 4.57
N ALA A 595 -18.87 20.44 5.44
CA ALA A 595 -18.22 21.01 6.61
C ALA A 595 -16.85 20.38 6.86
N LYS A 596 -15.91 21.17 7.39
CA LYS A 596 -14.56 20.77 7.82
C LYS A 596 -14.38 21.20 9.28
N TYR A 597 -13.70 20.39 10.09
CA TYR A 597 -13.19 20.85 11.39
C TYR A 597 -11.91 21.64 11.14
N VAL A 598 -11.87 22.90 11.56
CA VAL A 598 -10.77 23.83 11.28
C VAL A 598 -10.18 24.34 12.59
N HIS A 599 -8.86 24.42 12.68
CA HIS A 599 -8.15 24.90 13.86
C HIS A 599 -8.46 26.39 14.12
N LYS A 600 -8.75 26.75 15.38
CA LYS A 600 -9.19 28.11 15.75
C LYS A 600 -8.19 29.19 15.38
N ASP A 601 -6.89 28.90 15.41
CA ASP A 601 -5.86 29.88 14.98
C ASP A 601 -5.82 30.09 13.47
N GLU A 602 -6.18 29.09 12.65
CA GLU A 602 -6.37 29.31 11.22
C GLU A 602 -7.55 30.27 10.99
N ILE A 603 -8.68 30.03 11.67
CA ILE A 603 -9.87 30.90 11.61
C ILE A 603 -9.54 32.33 12.05
N LYS A 604 -8.70 32.53 13.08
CA LYS A 604 -8.20 33.85 13.49
C LYS A 604 -7.35 34.50 12.37
N SER A 605 -6.47 33.72 11.72
CA SER A 605 -5.60 34.20 10.64
C SER A 605 -6.37 34.76 9.44
N TRP A 606 -7.60 34.31 9.19
CA TRP A 606 -8.45 34.81 8.10
C TRP A 606 -8.86 36.28 8.28
N ASN A 607 -8.76 36.85 9.49
CA ASN A 607 -9.01 38.27 9.76
C ASN A 607 -10.36 38.80 9.22
N ASN A 608 -11.42 37.99 9.32
CA ASN A 608 -12.77 38.25 8.78
C ASN A 608 -12.86 38.47 7.26
N ARG A 609 -11.83 38.08 6.49
CA ARG A 609 -11.87 38.08 5.02
C ARG A 609 -12.59 36.83 4.50
N PRO A 610 -13.24 36.87 3.32
CA PRO A 610 -13.68 35.65 2.65
C PRO A 610 -12.48 34.76 2.33
N VAL A 611 -12.55 33.49 2.75
CA VAL A 611 -11.57 32.45 2.45
C VAL A 611 -12.31 31.31 1.77
N SER A 612 -11.73 30.78 0.68
CA SER A 612 -12.27 29.61 -0.01
C SER A 612 -12.26 28.39 0.91
N PHE A 613 -13.35 27.63 0.91
CA PHE A 613 -13.49 26.38 1.67
C PHE A 613 -12.45 25.32 1.24
N GLU A 614 -11.88 25.44 0.05
CA GLU A 614 -10.80 24.56 -0.45
C GLU A 614 -9.39 25.08 -0.10
N ASN A 615 -9.28 26.32 0.37
CA ASN A 615 -8.02 26.90 0.83
C ASN A 615 -7.79 26.70 2.35
N ILE A 616 -8.73 26.04 3.03
CA ILE A 616 -8.60 25.58 4.41
C ILE A 616 -7.45 24.58 4.48
N ILE A 617 -6.48 24.79 5.36
CA ILE A 617 -5.29 23.94 5.46
C ILE A 617 -5.32 23.00 6.66
N SER A 618 -6.11 23.27 7.71
CA SER A 618 -6.42 22.29 8.75
C SER A 618 -7.61 21.44 8.32
N ASP A 619 -7.33 20.33 7.64
CA ASP A 619 -8.31 19.47 6.96
C ASP A 619 -8.18 17.96 7.30
N GLY A 620 -7.15 17.57 8.06
CA GLY A 620 -6.89 16.15 8.39
C GLY A 620 -5.99 15.96 9.62
N VAL A 621 -5.23 14.86 9.63
CA VAL A 621 -4.14 14.59 10.57
C VAL A 621 -2.97 14.02 9.77
N TYR A 622 -1.80 14.64 9.90
CA TYR A 622 -0.61 14.36 9.08
C TYR A 622 0.61 14.18 9.98
N VAL A 623 1.48 13.23 9.61
CA VAL A 623 2.81 13.07 10.21
C VAL A 623 3.78 13.97 9.44
N THR A 624 4.36 14.96 10.13
CA THR A 624 5.54 15.70 9.67
C THR A 624 6.75 15.36 10.54
N TYR A 625 7.94 15.61 10.03
CA TYR A 625 9.19 15.32 10.73
C TYR A 625 9.86 16.64 11.08
N ARG A 626 10.28 16.80 12.33
CA ARG A 626 10.98 18.00 12.80
C ARG A 626 12.35 17.66 13.37
N THR A 627 13.29 18.56 13.19
CA THR A 627 14.61 18.50 13.84
C THR A 627 15.05 19.91 14.24
N VAL A 628 16.00 20.02 15.17
CA VAL A 628 16.49 21.31 15.69
C VAL A 628 17.67 21.77 14.85
N ILE A 629 17.52 22.91 14.18
CA ILE A 629 18.55 23.50 13.33
C ILE A 629 18.75 24.95 13.79
N ARG A 630 19.93 25.26 14.33
CA ARG A 630 20.26 26.58 14.92
C ARG A 630 19.24 27.02 15.99
N ASP A 631 19.01 26.15 16.95
CA ASP A 631 18.13 26.33 18.11
C ASP A 631 16.62 26.53 17.80
N GLU A 632 16.18 26.45 16.54
CA GLU A 632 14.77 26.40 16.15
C GLU A 632 14.36 25.02 15.60
N PHE A 633 13.11 24.62 15.81
CA PHE A 633 12.51 23.48 15.11
C PHE A 633 12.22 23.83 13.65
N VAL A 634 12.83 23.09 12.72
CA VAL A 634 12.51 23.10 11.29
C VAL A 634 11.70 21.83 10.97
N TYR A 635 10.66 21.99 10.16
CA TYR A 635 9.68 20.94 9.85
C TYR A 635 9.74 20.57 8.36
N PHE A 636 9.58 19.27 8.06
CA PHE A 636 9.83 18.66 6.75
C PHE A 636 8.68 17.74 6.31
N LEU A 637 8.52 17.56 5.00
CA LEU A 637 7.52 16.66 4.42
C LEU A 637 7.73 15.17 4.80
N ASN A 638 8.98 14.74 4.98
CA ASN A 638 9.33 13.34 5.25
C ASN A 638 10.63 13.22 6.04
N HIS A 639 10.89 12.01 6.57
CA HIS A 639 12.09 11.70 7.36
C HIS A 639 13.39 11.86 6.57
N HIS A 640 13.40 11.55 5.27
CA HIS A 640 14.61 11.61 4.45
C HIS A 640 15.10 13.06 4.29
N ASP A 641 14.20 14.01 4.06
CA ASP A 641 14.55 15.43 3.95
C ASP A 641 15.02 16.01 5.29
N ALA A 642 14.38 15.62 6.42
CA ALA A 642 14.84 15.99 7.76
C ALA A 642 16.25 15.42 8.06
N TYR A 643 16.52 14.18 7.64
CA TYR A 643 17.82 13.52 7.78
C TYR A 643 18.90 14.13 6.86
N ASN A 644 18.54 14.51 5.63
CA ASN A 644 19.43 15.21 4.71
C ASN A 644 19.76 16.63 5.23
N ALA A 645 18.80 17.31 5.86
CA ALA A 645 19.01 18.60 6.51
C ALA A 645 19.90 18.49 7.76
N LEU A 646 19.78 17.39 8.52
CA LEU A 646 20.59 17.11 9.70
C LEU A 646 22.03 16.67 9.37
N THR A 647 22.23 15.89 8.30
CA THR A 647 23.53 15.28 7.97
C THR A 647 24.27 15.92 6.78
N GLY A 648 23.59 16.79 6.01
CA GLY A 648 24.11 17.44 4.81
C GLY A 648 24.52 18.91 5.00
N GLU A 649 24.64 19.66 3.89
CA GLU A 649 25.12 21.05 3.90
C GLU A 649 24.00 22.10 3.85
N MET A 650 23.20 22.24 4.90
CA MET A 650 22.29 23.39 5.01
C MET A 650 23.09 24.71 5.14
N ASN A 651 23.23 25.43 4.03
CA ASN A 651 23.97 26.69 3.86
C ASN A 651 25.50 26.56 3.83
N GLY A 652 26.05 25.48 3.26
CA GLY A 652 27.48 25.39 2.93
C GLY A 652 28.42 25.23 4.13
N GLN A 653 27.94 24.58 5.19
CA GLN A 653 28.77 24.01 6.26
C GLN A 653 28.52 22.50 6.30
N THR A 654 29.57 21.70 6.17
CA THR A 654 29.48 20.24 6.21
C THR A 654 29.29 19.77 7.65
N VAL A 655 28.05 19.38 8.01
CA VAL A 655 27.70 18.95 9.39
C VAL A 655 28.32 17.61 9.73
N VAL A 656 28.43 16.70 8.76
CA VAL A 656 29.17 15.44 8.87
C VAL A 656 30.51 15.57 8.16
N THR A 657 31.62 15.36 8.88
CA THR A 657 32.96 15.22 8.26
C THR A 657 33.45 13.78 8.37
N SER A 658 34.31 13.32 7.46
CA SER A 658 34.82 11.94 7.49
C SER A 658 36.34 11.88 7.35
N LYS A 659 36.94 10.85 7.98
CA LYS A 659 38.36 10.54 7.92
C LYS A 659 38.56 9.04 7.70
N THR A 660 39.41 8.66 6.76
CA THR A 660 39.77 7.25 6.54
C THR A 660 40.88 6.84 7.52
N VAL A 661 40.70 5.70 8.19
CA VAL A 661 41.67 5.11 9.12
C VAL A 661 41.98 3.69 8.67
N ASN A 662 43.24 3.28 8.77
CA ASN A 662 43.67 1.93 8.40
C ASN A 662 43.50 0.98 9.59
N ILE A 663 42.92 -0.20 9.39
CA ILE A 663 43.02 -1.30 10.37
C ILE A 663 44.30 -2.09 10.10
N TYR A 664 45.12 -2.21 11.12
CA TYR A 664 46.35 -2.98 11.13
C TYR A 664 46.13 -4.34 11.81
N LEU A 665 46.45 -5.43 11.12
CA LEU A 665 46.45 -6.79 11.67
C LEU A 665 47.86 -7.17 12.12
N TYR A 666 48.01 -7.54 13.39
CA TYR A 666 49.19 -8.18 13.95
C TYR A 666 48.93 -9.68 14.18
N THR A 667 49.83 -10.54 13.70
CA THR A 667 49.73 -12.00 13.91
C THR A 667 50.82 -12.44 14.88
N GLU A 668 50.41 -12.77 16.09
CA GLU A 668 51.26 -13.33 17.15
C GLU A 668 51.43 -14.84 16.94
N LYS A 669 52.57 -15.42 17.36
CA LYS A 669 52.79 -16.87 17.36
C LYS A 669 52.85 -17.42 18.79
N GLN A 670 51.81 -18.15 19.19
CA GLN A 670 51.75 -18.85 20.48
C GLN A 670 51.90 -20.37 20.26
N GLY A 671 53.10 -20.89 20.54
CA GLY A 671 53.41 -22.32 20.37
C GLY A 671 53.31 -22.78 18.90
N ASP A 672 52.41 -23.73 18.64
CA ASP A 672 52.10 -24.23 17.29
C ASP A 672 50.92 -23.51 16.61
N SER A 673 50.28 -22.55 17.30
CA SER A 673 49.18 -21.73 16.78
C SER A 673 49.58 -20.27 16.55
N TYR A 674 48.76 -19.57 15.77
CA TYR A 674 48.83 -18.12 15.59
C TYR A 674 47.58 -17.48 16.19
N VAL A 675 47.74 -16.28 16.74
CA VAL A 675 46.66 -15.45 17.30
C VAL A 675 46.66 -14.12 16.54
N GLU A 676 45.48 -13.68 16.12
CA GLU A 676 45.30 -12.47 15.32
C GLU A 676 44.72 -11.35 16.17
N HIS A 677 45.36 -10.18 16.12
CA HIS A 677 45.02 -8.98 16.89
C HIS A 677 44.92 -7.78 15.95
N THR A 678 43.86 -6.98 16.05
CA THR A 678 43.67 -5.78 15.22
C THR A 678 43.78 -4.49 16.05
N TYR A 679 44.23 -3.40 15.41
CA TYR A 679 44.17 -2.05 15.97
C TYR A 679 44.01 -1.00 14.86
N SER A 680 43.40 0.13 15.19
CA SER A 680 43.11 1.27 14.30
C SER A 680 43.85 2.55 14.71
N ASN A 681 44.24 2.67 15.98
CA ASN A 681 44.83 3.88 16.56
C ASN A 681 45.92 3.56 17.61
N ASP A 682 46.66 4.59 18.04
CA ASP A 682 47.77 4.42 18.99
C ASP A 682 47.34 3.97 20.39
N TYR A 683 46.11 4.28 20.83
CA TYR A 683 45.59 3.84 22.14
C TYR A 683 45.27 2.34 22.17
N GLU A 684 44.63 1.82 21.12
CA GLU A 684 44.44 0.37 20.93
C GLU A 684 45.78 -0.37 20.81
N LEU A 685 46.77 0.25 20.17
CA LEU A 685 48.13 -0.26 20.08
C LEU A 685 48.85 -0.26 21.44
N ASP A 686 48.67 0.77 22.28
CA ASP A 686 49.15 0.82 23.66
C ASP A 686 48.51 -0.29 24.52
N MET A 687 47.20 -0.50 24.40
CA MET A 687 46.49 -1.60 25.06
C MET A 687 47.01 -2.97 24.60
N LEU A 688 47.18 -3.18 23.29
CA LEU A 688 47.69 -4.43 22.73
C LEU A 688 49.13 -4.71 23.19
N ALA A 689 50.00 -3.69 23.19
CA ALA A 689 51.37 -3.84 23.68
C ALA A 689 51.43 -4.20 25.17
N ASN A 690 50.64 -3.54 26.03
CA ASN A 690 50.55 -3.89 27.44
C ASN A 690 49.98 -5.29 27.67
N LYS A 691 49.00 -5.72 26.86
CA LYS A 691 48.42 -7.07 26.94
C LYS A 691 49.42 -8.16 26.54
N LEU A 692 50.17 -7.96 25.46
CA LEU A 692 51.21 -8.91 25.00
C LEU A 692 52.40 -9.00 25.95
N LEU A 693 52.71 -7.94 26.70
CA LEU A 693 53.69 -7.94 27.78
C LEU A 693 53.16 -8.50 29.11
N GLY A 694 51.88 -8.87 29.19
CA GLY A 694 51.26 -9.38 30.42
C GLY A 694 50.98 -8.31 31.48
N TYR A 695 51.08 -7.03 31.14
CA TYR A 695 50.79 -5.88 32.01
C TYR A 695 49.31 -5.48 32.06
N ALA A 696 48.48 -6.11 31.21
CA ALA A 696 47.02 -6.04 31.24
C ALA A 696 46.45 -7.45 30.98
N HIS A 697 45.20 -7.70 31.40
CA HIS A 697 44.48 -8.96 31.20
C HIS A 697 43.26 -8.72 30.30
#